data_AF-A0A7L3B249-F1
#
_entry.id   AF-A0A7L3B249-F1
#
_cell.length_a   1.000
_cell.length_b   1.000
_cell.length_c   1.000
_cell.angle_alpha   90.00
_cell.angle_beta   90.00
_cell.angle_gamma   90.00
#
_symmetry.space_group_name_H-M   'P 1'
#
loop_
_entity.id
_entity.type
_entity.pdbx_description
1 polymer ?
#
loop_
_entity_poly.entity_id
_entity_poly.type
_entity_poly.pdbx_seq_one_letter_code
_entity_poly.pdbx_strand_id
1 'polypeptide(L)'
;VVTADVLRDARILILHTGRDFSFDDCGRAFTCLPVEEPDAPAEALVCNLDSLLGTMTQRLCVGSPPGVWVCSTDMLLTVPSAPGINWDGFQGVKVIAVPGSQAYARNHGVYLCDEQGLVRDIIYKGTEAEIQQCAAPNGTVPLVCGVVFFSSDAAEQLLATHVVPPLDACTYMGLDSGAPAIQLSLFFDIVLCMAGGVTEEDFVKGGSDASVRSARSVLWTALRAFPLSMACIPDASYDYMTTSASDHIRSLTLLPGSASHLRFCKTAHSHVDQPWFLEDGSSVTNCLLEGAVCLAAGSVIQHCHLQGPLEIGPGCLLSGLTVGSSLALQSCPLRDVVLQGHHIRLRELPCRVFTLTGRLDDWQSPAEEATYLNVPWVEFFHWTGIREGDLWDAETPRRSRCLLNARLFPVLHACEAPGLEDVLWLQGLAAVAASERLARWRAAWRMSWQELLPFLDKAAELDARRALFFLQGQHKVQRVLLGRQDSSLLPLTRSAVHEGYHEAVLGTLDDVASAAGDAGIAARALACIADVLGCMARGEGGLRSGPAANREWALAFGRLESGDIAGGVRALAAERQKWMSRPALLVRAARHYEGAEQILIRQAVMSSCQFVTVEQVELPPLGHWVQAACPARLDLSGECTPP
;
A
#
# COMPACT_ATOMS: atom_id res chain seq x y z
N VAL A 1 13.52 30.85 13.71
CA VAL A 1 14.89 30.64 13.17
C VAL A 1 15.35 29.28 13.65
N VAL A 2 15.45 28.30 12.75
CA VAL A 2 16.13 27.04 13.06
C VAL A 2 17.61 27.39 13.09
N THR A 3 18.26 27.27 14.25
CA THR A 3 19.69 27.52 14.39
C THR A 3 20.48 26.29 13.96
N ALA A 4 21.70 26.50 13.45
CA ALA A 4 22.64 25.47 13.02
C ALA A 4 22.81 24.30 14.01
N ASP A 5 22.67 24.59 15.31
CA ASP A 5 22.80 23.61 16.37
C ASP A 5 21.77 22.46 16.28
N VAL A 6 20.63 22.66 15.62
CA VAL A 6 19.61 21.61 15.42
C VAL A 6 20.10 20.53 14.44
N LEU A 7 21.02 20.85 13.52
CA LEU A 7 21.50 19.91 12.49
C LEU A 7 22.73 19.11 12.93
N ARG A 8 23.57 19.66 13.82
CA ARG A 8 24.91 19.14 14.14
C ARG A 8 24.93 17.66 14.54
N ASP A 9 23.91 17.20 15.26
CA ASP A 9 23.77 15.79 15.71
C ASP A 9 22.50 15.11 15.18
N ALA A 10 21.75 15.77 14.29
CA ALA A 10 20.49 15.24 13.80
C ALA A 10 20.67 14.27 12.63
N ARG A 11 19.82 13.25 12.59
CA ARG A 11 19.68 12.32 11.46
C ARG A 11 18.28 12.47 10.91
N ILE A 12 18.16 13.23 9.83
CA ILE A 12 16.87 13.61 9.26
C ILE A 12 16.67 12.83 7.96
N LEU A 13 15.51 12.21 7.80
CA LEU A 13 15.07 11.62 6.54
C LEU A 13 13.82 12.35 6.05
N ILE A 14 13.90 12.89 4.84
CA ILE A 14 12.80 13.50 4.11
C ILE A 14 12.39 12.53 3.01
N LEU A 15 11.18 11.98 3.13
CA LEU A 15 10.52 11.24 2.05
C LEU A 15 9.70 12.25 1.23
N HIS A 16 10.20 12.58 0.04
CA HIS A 16 9.62 13.60 -0.82
C HIS A 16 8.56 12.99 -1.73
N THR A 17 7.29 13.28 -1.42
CA THR A 17 6.15 12.88 -2.24
C THR A 17 6.06 13.72 -3.50
N GLY A 18 6.14 13.07 -4.65
CA GLY A 18 6.11 13.74 -5.95
C GLY A 18 4.70 14.12 -6.43
N ARG A 19 4.54 14.10 -7.75
CA ARG A 19 3.30 14.53 -8.43
C ARG A 19 2.17 13.51 -8.25
N ASP A 20 0.95 13.94 -8.55
CA ASP A 20 -0.21 13.06 -8.65
C ASP A 20 0.05 11.85 -9.55
N PHE A 21 -0.70 10.78 -9.31
CA PHE A 21 -0.53 9.49 -9.96
C PHE A 21 -1.88 8.98 -10.44
N SER A 22 -1.98 8.58 -11.71
CA SER A 22 -3.25 8.15 -12.31
C SER A 22 -3.78 6.84 -11.72
N PHE A 23 -2.91 6.02 -11.15
CA PHE A 23 -3.27 4.66 -10.69
C PHE A 23 -3.52 4.57 -9.18
N ASP A 24 -3.28 5.64 -8.42
CA ASP A 24 -3.61 5.72 -6.99
C ASP A 24 -3.94 7.17 -6.60
N ASP A 25 -5.16 7.38 -6.10
CA ASP A 25 -5.67 8.71 -5.69
C ASP A 25 -4.86 9.35 -4.56
N CYS A 26 -4.15 8.54 -3.77
CA CYS A 26 -3.27 9.02 -2.70
C CYS A 26 -1.84 9.30 -3.19
N GLY A 27 -1.52 8.99 -4.45
CA GLY A 27 -0.21 9.20 -5.07
C GLY A 27 0.74 8.01 -4.92
N ARG A 28 1.92 8.11 -5.55
CA ARG A 28 2.90 7.00 -5.64
C ARG A 28 3.40 6.48 -4.29
N ALA A 29 3.49 7.34 -3.28
CA ALA A 29 3.92 6.93 -1.95
C ALA A 29 2.96 5.91 -1.32
N PHE A 30 1.66 6.06 -1.58
CA PHE A 30 0.61 5.26 -0.97
C PHE A 30 0.11 4.11 -1.86
N THR A 31 0.78 3.88 -3.00
CA THR A 31 0.56 2.69 -3.82
C THR A 31 0.79 1.44 -2.98
N CYS A 32 -0.28 0.69 -2.76
CA CYS A 32 -0.25 -0.55 -2.01
C CYS A 32 0.52 -1.62 -2.79
N LEU A 33 1.50 -2.25 -2.15
CA LEU A 33 2.28 -3.34 -2.72
C LEU A 33 1.61 -4.68 -2.37
N PRO A 34 1.72 -5.70 -3.24
CA PRO A 34 1.17 -7.03 -3.00
C PRO A 34 2.10 -7.82 -2.06
N VAL A 35 2.24 -7.35 -0.82
CA VAL A 35 3.20 -7.85 0.16
C VAL A 35 2.46 -8.21 1.44
N GLU A 36 2.89 -9.30 2.07
CA GLU A 36 2.57 -9.61 3.46
C GLU A 36 3.87 -9.81 4.24
N GLU A 37 3.89 -9.37 5.50
CA GLU A 37 5.01 -9.60 6.43
C GLU A 37 4.52 -10.47 7.60
N PRO A 38 4.59 -11.82 7.48
CA PRO A 38 4.04 -12.72 8.50
C PRO A 38 4.68 -12.57 9.88
N ASP A 39 5.95 -12.13 9.92
CA ASP A 39 6.73 -11.93 11.14
C ASP A 39 6.51 -10.54 11.77
N ALA A 40 5.74 -9.67 11.13
CA ALA A 40 5.46 -8.33 11.65
C ALA A 40 4.63 -8.40 12.95
N PRO A 41 4.90 -7.51 13.93
CA PRO A 41 4.17 -7.51 15.20
C PRO A 41 2.69 -7.18 15.03
N ALA A 42 2.31 -6.51 13.94
CA ALA A 42 0.96 -6.13 13.58
C ALA A 42 0.80 -6.28 12.06
N GLU A 43 -0.37 -6.72 11.60
CA GLU A 43 -0.66 -6.88 10.17
C GLU A 43 -1.16 -5.56 9.59
N ALA A 44 -0.56 -5.07 8.50
CA ALA A 44 -0.97 -3.82 7.87
C ALA A 44 -0.76 -3.89 6.36
N LEU A 45 -1.49 -3.05 5.62
CA LEU A 45 -1.19 -2.82 4.21
C LEU A 45 0.19 -2.18 4.10
N VAL A 46 1.04 -2.75 3.23
CA VAL A 46 2.36 -2.21 2.93
C VAL A 46 2.26 -1.36 1.66
N CYS A 47 2.65 -0.10 1.74
CA CYS A 47 2.74 0.77 0.57
C CYS A 47 4.20 1.10 0.21
N ASN A 48 4.41 1.79 -0.92
CA ASN A 48 5.74 2.18 -1.35
C ASN A 48 6.48 3.03 -0.30
N LEU A 49 5.76 3.86 0.45
CA LEU A 49 6.33 4.64 1.55
C LEU A 49 6.98 3.75 2.61
N ASP A 50 6.32 2.65 3.00
CA ASP A 50 6.84 1.71 4.00
C ASP A 50 8.08 0.98 3.47
N SER A 51 8.03 0.53 2.21
CA SER A 51 9.17 -0.08 1.52
C SER A 51 10.40 0.84 1.49
N LEU A 52 10.19 2.11 1.16
CA LEU A 52 11.25 3.12 1.13
C LEU A 52 11.74 3.46 2.52
N LEU A 53 10.85 3.59 3.51
CA LEU A 53 11.23 3.84 4.89
C LEU A 53 12.11 2.69 5.43
N GLY A 54 11.72 1.44 5.20
CA GLY A 54 12.53 0.26 5.55
C GLY A 54 13.88 0.26 4.83
N THR A 55 13.89 0.49 3.52
CA THR A 55 15.12 0.56 2.72
C THR A 55 16.08 1.66 3.20
N MET A 56 15.56 2.86 3.46
CA MET A 56 16.37 3.98 3.93
C MET A 56 16.91 3.69 5.33
N THR A 57 16.05 3.32 6.28
CA THR A 57 16.45 3.16 7.69
C THR A 57 17.35 1.96 7.94
N GLN A 58 17.10 0.83 7.29
CA GLN A 58 17.79 -0.43 7.58
C GLN A 58 18.96 -0.72 6.62
N ARG A 59 19.04 -0.02 5.48
CA ARG A 59 20.07 -0.29 4.45
C ARG A 59 20.90 0.95 4.14
N LEU A 60 20.31 1.99 3.55
CA LEU A 60 21.09 3.12 3.00
C LEU A 60 21.63 4.08 4.07
N CYS A 61 20.85 4.38 5.11
CA CYS A 61 21.25 5.35 6.14
C CYS A 61 22.26 4.76 7.15
N VAL A 62 22.45 3.44 7.16
CA VAL A 62 23.34 2.76 8.11
C VAL A 62 24.78 3.25 7.93
N GLY A 63 25.40 3.66 9.03
CA GLY A 63 26.78 4.17 9.05
C GLY A 63 26.95 5.63 8.60
N SER A 64 25.91 6.29 8.07
CA SER A 64 26.00 7.71 7.69
C SER A 64 26.29 8.63 8.90
N PRO A 65 26.98 9.76 8.73
CA PRO A 65 27.12 10.79 9.77
C PRO A 65 25.80 11.57 9.96
N PRO A 66 25.70 12.44 11.00
CA PRO A 66 24.61 13.40 11.11
C PRO A 66 24.43 14.27 9.85
N GLY A 67 23.19 14.49 9.45
CA GLY A 67 22.83 15.17 8.21
C GLY A 67 21.41 14.88 7.76
N VAL A 68 21.12 15.23 6.51
CA VAL A 68 19.78 15.17 5.92
C VAL A 68 19.78 14.26 4.70
N TRP A 69 19.01 13.19 4.77
CA TRP A 69 18.64 12.36 3.63
C TRP A 69 17.37 12.89 2.98
N VAL A 70 17.37 12.93 1.65
CA VAL A 70 16.17 13.18 0.83
C VAL A 70 16.00 12.00 -0.11
N CYS A 71 14.82 11.38 -0.07
CA CYS A 71 14.47 10.23 -0.88
C CYS A 71 13.11 10.47 -1.55
N SER A 72 13.06 10.39 -2.87
CA SER A 72 11.81 10.46 -3.62
C SER A 72 10.91 9.26 -3.32
N THR A 73 9.59 9.43 -3.40
CA THR A 73 8.63 8.31 -3.36
C THR A 73 8.15 7.87 -4.73
N ASP A 74 8.74 8.41 -5.81
CA ASP A 74 8.25 8.20 -7.17
C ASP A 74 8.81 6.94 -7.85
N MET A 75 9.52 6.10 -7.10
CA MET A 75 10.12 4.85 -7.57
C MET A 75 9.88 3.72 -6.59
N LEU A 76 9.95 2.50 -7.11
CA LEU A 76 10.24 1.30 -6.32
C LEU A 76 11.76 1.12 -6.27
N LEU A 77 12.32 1.09 -5.06
CA LEU A 77 13.76 0.97 -4.85
C LEU A 77 14.06 -0.31 -4.07
N THR A 78 14.93 -1.15 -4.61
CA THR A 78 15.46 -2.33 -3.92
C THR A 78 16.96 -2.20 -3.78
N VAL A 79 17.47 -2.39 -2.57
CA VAL A 79 18.89 -2.22 -2.22
C VAL A 79 19.37 -3.50 -1.52
N PRO A 80 20.56 -4.07 -1.79
CA PRO A 80 21.07 -5.21 -1.03
C PRO A 80 21.21 -4.90 0.48
N SER A 81 21.28 -5.95 1.31
CA SER A 81 21.42 -5.79 2.77
C SER A 81 22.71 -5.07 3.19
N ALA A 82 23.77 -5.20 2.40
CA ALA A 82 25.04 -4.50 2.59
C ALA A 82 25.34 -3.63 1.35
N PRO A 83 24.91 -2.35 1.32
CA PRO A 83 25.10 -1.48 0.17
C PRO A 83 26.56 -1.00 0.00
N GLY A 84 27.42 -1.18 1.02
CA GLY A 84 28.85 -0.90 0.91
C GLY A 84 29.20 0.59 0.78
N ILE A 85 28.34 1.50 1.28
CA ILE A 85 28.62 2.95 1.22
C ILE A 85 29.73 3.30 2.20
N ASN A 86 30.82 3.88 1.68
CA ASN A 86 31.92 4.38 2.50
C ASN A 86 31.65 5.82 2.98
N TRP A 87 31.71 6.02 4.30
CA TRP A 87 31.51 7.30 4.98
C TRP A 87 32.79 7.84 5.64
N ASP A 88 33.91 7.11 5.58
CA ASP A 88 35.16 7.50 6.23
C ASP A 88 35.68 8.82 5.64
N GLY A 89 35.83 9.82 6.49
CA GLY A 89 36.26 11.16 6.09
C GLY A 89 35.30 11.89 5.15
N PHE A 90 34.04 11.44 5.03
CA PHE A 90 33.06 12.05 4.14
C PHE A 90 32.77 13.51 4.51
N GLN A 91 32.61 14.36 3.48
CA GLN A 91 32.22 15.77 3.56
C GLN A 91 31.30 16.12 2.38
N GLY A 92 30.48 17.17 2.53
CA GLY A 92 29.66 17.71 1.44
C GLY A 92 28.37 16.92 1.20
N VAL A 93 28.14 16.53 -0.05
CA VAL A 93 26.89 15.90 -0.51
C VAL A 93 27.21 14.56 -1.20
N LYS A 94 26.38 13.54 -0.94
CA LYS A 94 26.50 12.23 -1.57
C LYS A 94 25.19 11.86 -2.28
N VAL A 95 25.27 11.59 -3.57
CA VAL A 95 24.15 11.02 -4.33
C VAL A 95 24.26 9.51 -4.38
N ILE A 96 23.11 8.83 -4.33
CA ILE A 96 23.04 7.39 -4.54
C ILE A 96 22.66 7.13 -6.00
N ALA A 97 23.34 6.16 -6.59
CA ALA A 97 23.08 5.69 -7.94
C ALA A 97 22.80 4.19 -7.94
N VAL A 98 22.03 3.76 -8.94
CA VAL A 98 21.70 2.35 -9.17
C VAL A 98 22.18 1.96 -10.57
N PRO A 99 22.82 0.80 -10.77
CA PRO A 99 23.24 0.36 -12.10
C PRO A 99 22.02 0.12 -13.00
N GLY A 100 22.03 0.73 -14.18
CA GLY A 100 20.99 0.59 -15.18
C GLY A 100 21.52 0.18 -16.55
N SER A 101 20.63 -0.32 -17.41
CA SER A 101 20.95 -0.50 -18.82
C SER A 101 20.98 0.84 -19.53
N GLN A 102 21.84 0.96 -20.55
CA GLN A 102 21.92 2.17 -21.37
C GLN A 102 20.60 2.48 -22.09
N ALA A 103 19.86 1.44 -22.48
CA ALA A 103 18.55 1.57 -23.13
C ALA A 103 17.53 2.22 -22.18
N TYR A 104 17.47 1.77 -20.92
CA TYR A 104 16.59 2.36 -19.92
C TYR A 104 17.01 3.81 -19.61
N ALA A 105 18.33 4.05 -19.45
CA ALA A 105 18.89 5.36 -19.14
C ALA A 105 18.52 6.50 -20.11
N ARG A 106 18.16 6.20 -21.36
CA ARG A 106 17.66 7.21 -22.33
C ARG A 106 16.45 7.99 -21.84
N ASN A 107 15.68 7.43 -20.91
CA ASN A 107 14.50 8.08 -20.33
C ASN A 107 14.73 8.62 -18.91
N HIS A 108 15.95 8.53 -18.38
CA HIS A 108 16.31 8.87 -17.00
C HIS A 108 17.51 9.80 -16.91
N GLY A 109 17.86 10.21 -15.69
CA GLY A 109 19.13 10.87 -15.40
C GLY A 109 20.24 9.83 -15.18
N VAL A 110 21.47 10.16 -15.63
CA VAL A 110 22.70 9.42 -15.30
C VAL A 110 23.75 10.37 -14.73
N TYR A 111 24.55 9.87 -13.79
CA TYR A 111 25.69 10.61 -13.26
C TYR A 111 26.94 10.39 -14.10
N LEU A 112 27.61 11.47 -14.47
CA LEU A 112 28.99 11.43 -14.96
C LEU A 112 29.92 11.69 -13.78
N CYS A 113 30.84 10.78 -13.49
CA CYS A 113 31.82 10.92 -12.40
C CYS A 113 33.26 10.89 -12.92
N ASP A 114 34.17 11.46 -12.15
CA ASP A 114 35.61 11.26 -12.37
C ASP A 114 36.16 10.02 -11.66
N GLU A 115 37.45 9.78 -11.82
CA GLU A 115 38.16 8.63 -11.24
C GLU A 115 38.12 8.58 -9.71
N GLN A 116 37.85 9.71 -9.04
CA GLN A 116 37.75 9.81 -7.59
C GLN A 116 36.29 9.62 -7.11
N GLY A 117 35.34 9.42 -8.02
CA GLY A 117 33.91 9.28 -7.69
C GLY A 117 33.22 10.61 -7.39
N LEU A 118 33.82 11.74 -7.78
CA LEU A 118 33.18 13.04 -7.72
C LEU A 118 32.32 13.24 -8.97
N VAL A 119 31.11 13.78 -8.77
CA VAL A 119 30.15 14.01 -9.85
C VAL A 119 30.61 15.20 -10.68
N ARG A 120 30.80 14.98 -11.97
CA ARG A 120 31.13 16.00 -12.98
C ARG A 120 29.88 16.61 -13.58
N ASP A 121 28.86 15.81 -13.85
CA ASP A 121 27.61 16.27 -14.46
C ASP A 121 26.44 15.32 -14.18
N ILE A 122 25.20 15.78 -14.42
CA ILE A 122 23.96 15.00 -14.39
C ILE A 122 23.31 15.08 -15.77
N ILE A 123 23.44 14.02 -16.56
CA ILE A 123 22.92 13.97 -17.92
C ILE A 123 21.49 13.42 -17.87
N TYR A 124 20.50 14.26 -18.18
CA TYR A 124 19.09 13.86 -18.21
C TYR A 124 18.60 13.60 -19.63
N LYS A 125 18.12 12.38 -19.88
CA LYS A 125 17.69 11.92 -21.22
C LYS A 125 18.74 12.20 -22.30
N GLY A 126 19.99 11.91 -21.98
CA GLY A 126 21.12 12.12 -22.88
C GLY A 126 21.07 11.25 -24.13
N THR A 127 21.86 11.65 -25.10
CA THR A 127 22.16 10.86 -26.29
C THR A 127 22.90 9.57 -25.93
N GLU A 128 22.90 8.59 -26.82
CA GLU A 128 23.63 7.34 -26.63
C GLU A 128 25.14 7.57 -26.39
N ALA A 129 25.73 8.55 -27.06
CA ALA A 129 27.13 8.90 -26.87
C ALA A 129 27.42 9.44 -25.47
N GLU A 130 26.54 10.29 -24.91
CA GLU A 130 26.68 10.85 -23.57
C GLU A 130 26.47 9.78 -22.49
N ILE A 131 25.47 8.91 -22.67
CA ILE A 131 25.21 7.79 -21.75
C ILE A 131 26.37 6.80 -21.75
N GLN A 132 26.93 6.48 -22.92
CA GLN A 132 28.05 5.55 -23.06
C GLN A 132 29.33 6.06 -22.37
N GLN A 133 29.51 7.38 -22.25
CA GLN A 133 30.62 7.97 -21.48
C GLN A 133 30.50 7.71 -19.97
N CYS A 134 29.28 7.47 -19.48
CA CYS A 134 29.02 7.17 -18.07
C CYS A 134 29.10 5.68 -17.75
N ALA A 135 29.36 4.83 -18.75
CA ALA A 135 29.30 3.38 -18.58
C ALA A 135 30.47 2.84 -17.75
N ALA A 136 30.13 2.02 -16.75
CA ALA A 136 31.09 1.20 -16.04
C ALA A 136 31.62 0.06 -16.96
N PRO A 137 32.73 -0.61 -16.59
CA PRO A 137 33.31 -1.69 -17.40
C PRO A 137 32.35 -2.85 -17.71
N ASN A 138 31.32 -3.05 -16.89
CA ASN A 138 30.28 -4.06 -17.08
C ASN A 138 29.15 -3.61 -18.05
N GLY A 139 29.25 -2.42 -18.63
CA GLY A 139 28.27 -1.84 -19.56
C GLY A 139 27.06 -1.17 -18.92
N THR A 140 26.94 -1.21 -17.58
CA THR A 140 25.88 -0.50 -16.84
C THR A 140 26.24 0.96 -16.61
N VAL A 141 25.22 1.81 -16.44
CA VAL A 141 25.38 3.24 -16.17
C VAL A 141 24.78 3.61 -14.80
N PRO A 142 25.34 4.58 -14.06
CA PRO A 142 24.83 4.98 -12.76
C PRO A 142 23.59 5.86 -12.90
N LEU A 143 22.41 5.25 -12.80
CA LEU A 143 21.13 5.95 -12.86
C LEU A 143 20.92 6.84 -11.63
N VAL A 144 20.36 8.02 -11.84
CA VAL A 144 19.82 8.88 -10.77
C VAL A 144 18.59 8.20 -10.18
N CYS A 145 18.66 7.79 -8.91
CA CYS A 145 17.58 7.05 -8.25
C CYS A 145 16.77 7.87 -7.23
N GLY A 146 16.89 9.20 -7.24
CA GLY A 146 16.07 10.06 -6.38
C GLY A 146 16.50 10.11 -4.91
N VAL A 147 17.73 9.69 -4.57
CA VAL A 147 18.23 9.65 -3.19
C VAL A 147 19.52 10.45 -3.03
N VAL A 148 19.53 11.39 -2.07
CA VAL A 148 20.63 12.31 -1.80
C VAL A 148 20.85 12.46 -0.30
N PHE A 149 22.11 12.50 0.13
CA PHE A 149 22.51 12.85 1.50
C PHE A 149 23.26 14.19 1.51
N PHE A 150 22.83 15.09 2.37
CA PHE A 150 23.52 16.33 2.70
C PHE A 150 24.17 16.19 4.07
N SER A 151 25.48 16.44 4.17
CA SER A 151 26.14 16.65 5.46
C SER A 151 25.51 17.81 6.22
N SER A 152 25.72 17.84 7.54
CA SER A 152 25.20 18.91 8.40
C SER A 152 25.55 20.31 7.88
N ASP A 153 26.81 20.52 7.46
CA ASP A 153 27.28 21.81 6.93
C ASP A 153 26.60 22.19 5.61
N ALA A 154 26.44 21.22 4.69
CA ALA A 154 25.77 21.47 3.41
C ALA A 154 24.27 21.75 3.61
N ALA A 155 23.63 21.03 4.53
CA ALA A 155 22.23 21.23 4.88
C ALA A 155 22.01 22.58 5.58
N GLU A 156 22.91 22.99 6.47
CA GLU A 156 22.89 24.31 7.11
C GLU A 156 23.00 25.42 6.07
N GLN A 157 23.96 25.31 5.16
CA GLN A 157 24.17 26.32 4.13
C GLN A 157 22.98 26.42 3.17
N LEU A 158 22.38 25.29 2.79
CA LEU A 158 21.14 25.29 2.01
C LEU A 158 19.98 25.91 2.80
N LEU A 159 19.82 25.55 4.07
CA LEU A 159 18.78 26.12 4.93
C LEU A 159 18.95 27.64 5.08
N ALA A 160 20.17 28.17 5.17
CA ALA A 160 20.41 29.60 5.26
C ALA A 160 19.84 30.40 4.07
N THR A 161 19.66 29.76 2.90
CA THR A 161 19.12 30.41 1.71
C THR A 161 17.61 30.67 1.75
N HIS A 162 16.86 30.03 2.67
CA HIS A 162 15.39 30.12 2.70
C HIS A 162 14.84 31.54 2.96
N VAL A 163 15.66 32.48 3.44
CA VAL A 163 15.32 33.89 3.66
C VAL A 163 15.91 34.84 2.61
N VAL A 164 16.60 34.31 1.60
CA VAL A 164 17.36 35.10 0.63
C VAL A 164 16.56 35.21 -0.67
N PRO A 165 16.14 36.41 -1.10
CA PRO A 165 15.46 36.56 -2.37
C PRO A 165 16.32 36.11 -3.56
N PRO A 166 15.73 35.40 -4.55
CA PRO A 166 14.31 35.04 -4.65
C PRO A 166 13.96 33.66 -4.04
N LEU A 167 14.87 32.99 -3.33
CA LEU A 167 14.65 31.66 -2.74
C LEU A 167 13.65 31.66 -1.58
N ASP A 168 13.43 32.80 -0.94
CA ASP A 168 12.34 33.00 0.02
C ASP A 168 10.96 32.70 -0.57
N ALA A 169 10.77 32.91 -1.87
CA ALA A 169 9.56 32.56 -2.62
C ALA A 169 9.35 31.05 -2.83
N CYS A 170 10.30 30.21 -2.43
CA CYS A 170 10.12 28.75 -2.31
C CYS A 170 9.51 28.36 -0.94
N THR A 171 9.30 29.31 -0.04
CA THR A 171 8.80 29.09 1.32
C THR A 171 7.63 30.02 1.66
N TYR A 172 6.98 29.77 2.80
CA TYR A 172 5.89 30.62 3.27
C TYR A 172 6.29 32.08 3.44
N MET A 173 7.58 32.39 3.70
CA MET A 173 8.02 33.77 3.94
C MET A 173 7.91 34.66 2.70
N GLY A 174 8.32 34.14 1.53
CA GLY A 174 8.13 34.86 0.28
C GLY A 174 6.66 34.94 -0.11
N LEU A 175 5.90 33.86 0.08
CA LEU A 175 4.46 33.82 -0.21
C LEU A 175 3.67 34.83 0.64
N ASP A 176 3.92 34.90 1.95
CA ASP A 176 3.29 35.86 2.86
C ASP A 176 3.68 37.31 2.52
N SER A 177 4.84 37.50 1.89
CA SER A 177 5.31 38.79 1.39
C SER A 177 4.78 39.13 -0.02
N GLY A 178 3.96 38.26 -0.61
CA GLY A 178 3.36 38.45 -1.93
C GLY A 178 4.27 38.10 -3.12
N ALA A 179 5.40 37.43 -2.88
CA ALA A 179 6.26 36.95 -3.95
C ALA A 179 5.59 35.82 -4.74
N PRO A 180 5.73 35.77 -6.08
CA PRO A 180 5.24 34.65 -6.87
C PRO A 180 6.01 33.38 -6.51
N ALA A 181 5.30 32.28 -6.30
CA ALA A 181 5.91 31.00 -5.95
C ALA A 181 6.96 30.58 -6.98
N ILE A 182 8.13 30.17 -6.49
CA ILE A 182 9.20 29.60 -7.34
C ILE A 182 9.29 28.11 -7.06
N GLN A 183 9.31 27.32 -8.14
CA GLN A 183 9.50 25.88 -8.07
C GLN A 183 10.93 25.54 -8.49
N LEU A 184 11.63 24.78 -7.63
CA LEU A 184 12.98 24.31 -7.87
C LEU A 184 13.03 22.79 -7.83
N SER A 185 13.88 22.20 -8.66
CA SER A 185 14.22 20.79 -8.68
C SER A 185 15.41 20.51 -7.77
N LEU A 186 15.28 19.51 -6.91
CA LEU A 186 16.38 19.02 -6.10
C LEU A 186 17.62 18.66 -6.96
N PHE A 187 17.42 17.98 -8.09
CA PHE A 187 18.54 17.54 -8.91
C PHE A 187 19.07 18.64 -9.83
N PHE A 188 18.19 19.39 -10.50
CA PHE A 188 18.61 20.36 -11.53
C PHE A 188 18.98 21.74 -10.98
N ASP A 189 18.41 22.14 -9.85
CA ASP A 189 18.62 23.48 -9.29
C ASP A 189 19.47 23.45 -8.01
N ILE A 190 19.53 22.34 -7.27
CA ILE A 190 20.30 22.24 -6.03
C ILE A 190 21.53 21.34 -6.20
N VAL A 191 21.36 20.07 -6.60
CA VAL A 191 22.48 19.11 -6.66
C VAL A 191 23.45 19.45 -7.80
N LEU A 192 22.94 19.76 -8.99
CA LEU A 192 23.75 20.04 -10.18
C LEU A 192 24.75 21.20 -9.98
N CYS A 193 24.43 22.19 -9.14
CA CYS A 193 25.33 23.33 -8.89
C CYS A 193 26.65 22.93 -8.20
N MET A 194 26.68 21.77 -7.54
CA MET A 194 27.89 21.23 -6.89
C MET A 194 28.71 20.33 -7.83
N ALA A 195 28.22 20.06 -9.05
CA ALA A 195 28.90 19.19 -9.99
C ALA A 195 30.18 19.86 -10.54
N GLY A 196 31.28 19.10 -10.58
CA GLY A 196 32.61 19.64 -10.83
C GLY A 196 32.88 20.05 -12.28
N GLY A 197 32.08 19.59 -13.24
CA GLY A 197 32.22 19.85 -14.68
C GLY A 197 31.30 20.96 -15.20
N VAL A 198 30.38 21.47 -14.36
CA VAL A 198 29.43 22.52 -14.74
C VAL A 198 30.03 23.89 -14.45
N THR A 199 29.84 24.86 -15.35
CA THR A 199 30.24 26.27 -15.13
C THR A 199 29.08 27.08 -14.55
N GLU A 200 29.38 28.19 -13.86
CA GLU A 200 28.34 29.08 -13.33
C GLU A 200 27.44 29.61 -14.45
N GLU A 201 28.04 29.96 -15.58
CA GLU A 201 27.34 30.50 -16.73
C GLU A 201 26.34 29.48 -17.29
N ASP A 202 26.76 28.23 -17.49
CA ASP A 202 25.90 27.17 -18.01
C ASP A 202 24.78 26.82 -17.02
N PHE A 203 25.13 26.73 -15.73
CA PHE A 203 24.17 26.44 -14.67
C PHE A 203 23.09 27.52 -14.56
N VAL A 204 23.48 28.80 -14.51
CA VAL A 204 22.53 29.92 -14.41
C VAL A 204 21.73 30.09 -15.70
N LYS A 205 22.34 29.94 -16.88
CA LYS A 205 21.63 30.04 -18.17
C LYS A 205 20.59 28.94 -18.38
N GLY A 206 20.78 27.76 -17.79
CA GLY A 206 19.80 26.67 -17.86
C GLY A 206 18.45 26.96 -17.18
N GLY A 207 18.29 28.08 -16.47
CA GLY A 207 17.02 28.49 -15.88
C GLY A 207 16.06 29.06 -16.93
N SER A 208 14.82 28.56 -16.95
CA SER A 208 13.78 28.93 -17.92
C SER A 208 13.37 30.41 -17.84
N ASP A 209 13.33 30.98 -16.63
CA ASP A 209 12.93 32.37 -16.38
C ASP A 209 13.91 33.12 -15.45
N ALA A 210 13.87 34.45 -15.47
CA ALA A 210 14.79 35.35 -14.75
C ALA A 210 14.83 35.10 -13.24
N SER A 211 13.69 34.78 -12.62
CA SER A 211 13.59 34.46 -11.19
C SER A 211 14.36 33.18 -10.84
N VAL A 212 14.21 32.12 -11.64
CA VAL A 212 14.95 30.86 -11.50
C VAL A 212 16.45 31.07 -11.74
N ARG A 213 16.83 31.89 -12.73
CA ARG A 213 18.24 32.23 -12.96
C ARG A 213 18.87 32.95 -11.76
N SER A 214 18.13 33.89 -11.16
CA SER A 214 18.58 34.58 -9.94
C SER A 214 18.66 33.62 -8.74
N ALA A 215 17.69 32.73 -8.56
CA ALA A 215 17.72 31.67 -7.54
C ALA A 215 18.97 30.79 -7.70
N ARG A 216 19.26 30.34 -8.93
CA ARG A 216 20.44 29.54 -9.26
C ARG A 216 21.75 30.26 -8.93
N SER A 217 21.86 31.56 -9.18
CA SER A 217 23.06 32.32 -8.80
C SER A 217 23.31 32.33 -7.28
N VAL A 218 22.24 32.45 -6.48
CA VAL A 218 22.32 32.36 -5.02
C VAL A 218 22.74 30.95 -4.58
N LEU A 219 22.10 29.91 -5.15
CA LEU A 219 22.44 28.50 -4.83
C LEU A 219 23.87 28.15 -5.22
N TRP A 220 24.34 28.62 -6.37
CA TRP A 220 25.72 28.45 -6.81
C TRP A 220 26.70 29.02 -5.80
N THR A 221 26.50 30.28 -5.39
CA THR A 221 27.34 30.95 -4.38
C THR A 221 27.33 30.20 -3.06
N ALA A 222 26.16 29.70 -2.64
CA ALA A 222 26.00 29.02 -1.37
C ALA A 222 26.61 27.61 -1.35
N LEU A 223 26.45 26.83 -2.44
CA LEU A 223 26.68 25.38 -2.39
C LEU A 223 27.88 24.90 -3.20
N ARG A 224 28.35 25.66 -4.20
CA ARG A 224 29.39 25.20 -5.16
C ARG A 224 30.68 24.66 -4.51
N ALA A 225 31.00 25.14 -3.32
CA ALA A 225 32.18 24.76 -2.56
C ALA A 225 32.10 23.35 -1.95
N PHE A 226 30.90 22.77 -1.79
CA PHE A 226 30.75 21.43 -1.24
C PHE A 226 31.08 20.37 -2.30
N PRO A 227 31.89 19.35 -1.94
CA PRO A 227 32.13 18.24 -2.85
C PRO A 227 30.86 17.42 -3.03
N LEU A 228 30.56 17.08 -4.29
CA LEU A 228 29.49 16.16 -4.66
C LEU A 228 30.09 14.81 -5.05
N SER A 229 29.87 13.79 -4.23
CA SER A 229 30.34 12.42 -4.48
C SER A 229 29.17 11.49 -4.81
N MET A 230 29.46 10.40 -5.50
CA MET A 230 28.47 9.36 -5.81
C MET A 230 28.79 8.04 -5.09
N ALA A 231 27.77 7.33 -4.63
CA ALA A 231 27.85 5.91 -4.33
C ALA A 231 26.90 5.14 -5.25
N CYS A 232 27.45 4.32 -6.15
CA CYS A 232 26.68 3.42 -6.99
C CYS A 232 26.54 2.07 -6.28
N ILE A 233 25.30 1.66 -5.98
CA ILE A 233 25.05 0.43 -5.22
C ILE A 233 24.94 -0.76 -6.17
N PRO A 234 25.88 -1.71 -6.16
CA PRO A 234 25.79 -2.90 -7.01
C PRO A 234 24.56 -3.72 -6.62
N ASP A 235 23.96 -4.41 -7.59
CA ASP A 235 22.80 -5.31 -7.42
C ASP A 235 21.53 -4.67 -6.83
N ALA A 236 21.51 -3.34 -6.69
CA ALA A 236 20.29 -2.58 -6.44
C ALA A 236 19.43 -2.52 -7.70
N SER A 237 18.12 -2.38 -7.53
CA SER A 237 17.19 -2.13 -8.64
C SER A 237 16.36 -0.89 -8.39
N TYR A 238 16.05 -0.22 -9.49
CA TYR A 238 15.27 1.02 -9.53
C TYR A 238 14.22 0.85 -10.62
N ASP A 239 12.95 1.07 -10.26
CA ASP A 239 11.85 1.15 -11.20
C ASP A 239 11.05 2.42 -10.96
N TYR A 240 11.12 3.37 -11.90
CA TYR A 240 10.35 4.60 -11.81
C TYR A 240 8.87 4.31 -12.05
N MET A 241 7.99 4.81 -11.19
CA MET A 241 6.55 4.63 -11.34
C MET A 241 6.00 5.61 -12.40
N THR A 242 6.14 5.21 -13.67
CA THR A 242 5.69 5.96 -14.84
C THR A 242 4.17 6.11 -14.88
N THR A 243 3.66 6.95 -15.79
CA THR A 243 2.22 7.04 -16.09
C THR A 243 1.73 5.94 -17.03
N SER A 244 2.55 4.91 -17.30
CA SER A 244 2.17 3.76 -18.13
C SER A 244 1.47 2.71 -17.27
N ALA A 245 0.23 2.38 -17.63
CA ALA A 245 -0.51 1.32 -16.94
C ALA A 245 0.20 -0.04 -17.07
N SER A 246 0.88 -0.27 -18.20
CA SER A 246 1.65 -1.50 -18.42
C SER A 246 2.81 -1.63 -17.44
N ASP A 247 3.55 -0.55 -17.20
CA ASP A 247 4.65 -0.55 -16.22
C ASP A 247 4.12 -0.73 -14.81
N HIS A 248 3.01 -0.05 -14.48
CA HIS A 248 2.41 -0.16 -13.16
C HIS A 248 1.86 -1.56 -12.87
N ILE A 249 1.11 -2.16 -13.79
CA ILE A 249 0.65 -3.55 -13.70
C ILE A 249 1.84 -4.50 -13.54
N ARG A 250 2.90 -4.33 -14.35
CA ARG A 250 4.13 -5.12 -14.25
C ARG A 250 4.76 -5.03 -12.86
N SER A 251 4.84 -3.82 -12.29
CA SER A 251 5.42 -3.59 -10.96
C SER A 251 4.66 -4.29 -9.83
N LEU A 252 3.36 -4.58 -10.01
CA LEU A 252 2.50 -5.24 -9.03
C LEU A 252 2.32 -6.75 -9.29
N THR A 253 2.86 -7.28 -10.39
CA THR A 253 2.69 -8.70 -10.78
C THR A 253 4.01 -9.45 -10.85
N LEU A 254 5.13 -8.77 -11.09
CA LEU A 254 6.45 -9.38 -11.06
C LEU A 254 6.99 -9.40 -9.63
N LEU A 255 7.50 -10.56 -9.23
CA LEU A 255 8.25 -10.71 -7.98
C LEU A 255 9.54 -9.87 -8.06
N PRO A 256 9.83 -8.99 -7.09
CA PRO A 256 11.12 -8.33 -7.00
C PRO A 256 12.25 -9.35 -6.94
N GLY A 257 13.44 -8.96 -7.41
CA GLY A 257 14.63 -9.80 -7.28
C GLY A 257 14.96 -10.14 -5.82
N SER A 258 15.86 -11.11 -5.62
CA SER A 258 16.30 -11.60 -4.30
C SER A 258 16.87 -10.53 -3.35
N ALA A 259 17.19 -9.34 -3.86
CA ALA A 259 17.64 -8.20 -3.07
C ALA A 259 16.51 -7.50 -2.28
N SER A 260 15.24 -7.72 -2.62
CA SER A 260 14.11 -7.14 -1.88
C SER A 260 13.99 -7.75 -0.48
N HIS A 261 13.77 -6.91 0.54
CA HIS A 261 13.37 -7.41 1.87
C HIS A 261 11.89 -7.83 1.88
N LEU A 262 11.08 -7.26 0.98
CA LEU A 262 9.65 -7.52 0.90
C LEU A 262 9.39 -8.78 0.07
N ARG A 263 8.49 -9.62 0.58
CA ARG A 263 8.01 -10.83 -0.09
C ARG A 263 6.70 -10.54 -0.78
N PHE A 264 6.75 -10.44 -2.11
CA PHE A 264 5.54 -10.27 -2.91
C PHE A 264 4.75 -11.58 -2.95
N CYS A 265 3.43 -11.48 -2.87
CA CYS A 265 2.51 -12.61 -2.93
C CYS A 265 1.38 -12.33 -3.93
N LYS A 266 0.86 -13.40 -4.56
CA LYS A 266 -0.25 -13.31 -5.52
C LYS A 266 -1.53 -12.76 -4.87
N THR A 267 -1.73 -13.06 -3.59
CA THR A 267 -2.91 -12.64 -2.83
C THR A 267 -2.42 -12.07 -1.50
N ALA A 268 -2.48 -10.75 -1.36
CA ALA A 268 -2.05 -10.01 -0.19
C ALA A 268 -3.26 -9.40 0.52
N HIS A 269 -3.42 -9.69 1.81
CA HIS A 269 -4.49 -9.15 2.66
C HIS A 269 -5.85 -9.19 1.96
N SER A 270 -6.19 -10.33 1.35
CA SER A 270 -7.42 -10.48 0.57
C SER A 270 -8.10 -11.81 0.85
N HIS A 271 -9.43 -11.80 0.78
CA HIS A 271 -10.25 -13.01 0.79
C HIS A 271 -10.69 -13.33 -0.64
N VAL A 272 -10.51 -14.59 -1.03
CA VAL A 272 -10.88 -15.12 -2.35
C VAL A 272 -11.55 -16.47 -2.14
N ASP A 273 -12.84 -16.57 -2.46
CA ASP A 273 -13.60 -17.83 -2.28
C ASP A 273 -13.02 -18.98 -3.11
N GLN A 274 -12.60 -18.67 -4.34
CA GLN A 274 -12.20 -19.66 -5.34
C GLN A 274 -10.82 -19.31 -5.92
N PRO A 275 -9.74 -19.48 -5.16
CA PRO A 275 -8.40 -18.99 -5.52
C PRO A 275 -7.79 -19.67 -6.77
N TRP A 276 -8.32 -20.82 -7.18
CA TRP A 276 -7.92 -21.50 -8.43
C TRP A 276 -8.34 -20.76 -9.70
N PHE A 277 -9.20 -19.74 -9.59
CA PHE A 277 -9.55 -18.85 -10.70
C PHE A 277 -8.56 -17.69 -10.89
N LEU A 278 -7.51 -17.60 -10.07
CA LEU A 278 -6.43 -16.62 -10.20
C LEU A 278 -5.21 -17.24 -10.89
N GLU A 279 -4.96 -16.83 -12.14
CA GLU A 279 -3.80 -17.30 -12.91
C GLU A 279 -2.48 -16.82 -12.29
N ASP A 280 -1.40 -17.56 -12.53
CA ASP A 280 -0.07 -17.15 -12.07
C ASP A 280 0.43 -15.94 -12.85
N GLY A 281 1.05 -14.98 -12.14
CA GLY A 281 1.41 -13.68 -12.70
C GLY A 281 0.27 -12.64 -12.63
N SER A 282 -0.83 -12.92 -11.94
CA SER A 282 -1.81 -11.93 -11.49
C SER A 282 -1.54 -11.48 -10.04
N SER A 283 -2.15 -10.39 -9.59
CA SER A 283 -2.14 -10.03 -8.17
C SER A 283 -3.46 -9.47 -7.66
N VAL A 284 -3.78 -9.80 -6.40
CA VAL A 284 -4.98 -9.37 -5.69
C VAL A 284 -4.55 -8.81 -4.33
N THR A 285 -4.83 -7.53 -4.07
CA THR A 285 -4.37 -6.82 -2.86
C THR A 285 -5.50 -6.06 -2.17
N ASN A 286 -5.70 -6.29 -0.87
CA ASN A 286 -6.76 -5.66 -0.10
C ASN A 286 -8.16 -5.80 -0.74
N CYS A 287 -8.56 -7.04 -1.05
CA CYS A 287 -9.80 -7.33 -1.76
C CYS A 287 -10.67 -8.36 -1.05
N LEU A 288 -11.97 -8.30 -1.36
CA LEU A 288 -12.95 -9.34 -1.03
C LEU A 288 -13.57 -9.84 -2.35
N LEU A 289 -13.18 -11.05 -2.78
CA LEU A 289 -13.67 -11.68 -4.01
C LEU A 289 -14.57 -12.86 -3.65
N GLU A 290 -15.87 -12.67 -3.82
CA GLU A 290 -16.90 -13.65 -3.48
C GLU A 290 -17.38 -14.38 -4.76
N GLY A 291 -17.59 -15.70 -4.67
CA GLY A 291 -17.96 -16.53 -5.82
C GLY A 291 -16.87 -16.68 -6.89
N ALA A 292 -17.27 -16.89 -8.15
CA ALA A 292 -16.36 -17.18 -9.25
C ALA A 292 -15.81 -15.89 -9.89
N VAL A 293 -14.62 -15.44 -9.47
CA VAL A 293 -13.93 -14.30 -10.08
C VAL A 293 -12.67 -14.81 -10.79
N CYS A 294 -12.73 -14.89 -12.12
CA CYS A 294 -11.61 -15.29 -12.98
C CYS A 294 -10.70 -14.10 -13.26
N LEU A 295 -9.41 -14.24 -12.93
CA LEU A 295 -8.39 -13.22 -13.15
C LEU A 295 -7.22 -13.80 -13.94
N ALA A 296 -7.03 -13.30 -15.16
CA ALA A 296 -5.94 -13.71 -16.04
C ALA A 296 -4.58 -13.17 -15.60
N ALA A 297 -3.51 -13.82 -16.08
CA ALA A 297 -2.14 -13.39 -15.86
C ALA A 297 -1.88 -11.97 -16.43
N GLY A 298 -1.02 -11.21 -15.74
CA GLY A 298 -0.74 -9.81 -16.11
C GLY A 298 -1.90 -8.87 -15.81
N SER A 299 -2.75 -9.20 -14.85
CA SER A 299 -3.83 -8.35 -14.34
C SER A 299 -3.79 -8.20 -12.83
N VAL A 300 -4.33 -7.09 -12.35
CA VAL A 300 -4.26 -6.65 -10.96
C VAL A 300 -5.64 -6.23 -10.47
N ILE A 301 -6.01 -6.66 -9.27
CA ILE A 301 -7.18 -6.14 -8.54
C ILE A 301 -6.73 -5.60 -7.19
N GLN A 302 -6.98 -4.32 -6.92
CA GLN A 302 -6.68 -3.69 -5.63
C GLN A 302 -7.91 -3.03 -5.03
N HIS A 303 -8.03 -3.05 -3.70
CA HIS A 303 -9.06 -2.25 -3.00
C HIS A 303 -10.49 -2.49 -3.52
N CYS A 304 -10.81 -3.73 -3.91
CA CYS A 304 -12.09 -4.09 -4.50
C CYS A 304 -12.88 -5.08 -3.64
N HIS A 305 -14.20 -4.90 -3.59
CA HIS A 305 -15.14 -5.93 -3.17
C HIS A 305 -15.99 -6.33 -4.38
N LEU A 306 -15.81 -7.55 -4.89
CA LEU A 306 -16.45 -8.02 -6.11
C LEU A 306 -17.16 -9.36 -5.90
N GLN A 307 -18.31 -9.52 -6.56
CA GLN A 307 -19.12 -10.72 -6.51
C GLN A 307 -19.25 -11.36 -7.91
N GLY A 308 -18.78 -12.60 -8.01
CA GLY A 308 -18.85 -13.44 -9.20
C GLY A 308 -20.27 -13.81 -9.64
N PRO A 309 -20.45 -14.32 -10.88
CA PRO A 309 -19.39 -14.70 -11.81
C PRO A 309 -18.79 -13.51 -12.57
N LEU A 310 -17.45 -13.37 -12.61
CA LEU A 310 -16.74 -12.30 -13.33
C LEU A 310 -15.57 -12.87 -14.13
N GLU A 311 -15.34 -12.32 -15.34
CA GLU A 311 -14.19 -12.65 -16.19
C GLU A 311 -13.33 -11.41 -16.44
N ILE A 312 -12.16 -11.37 -15.81
CA ILE A 312 -11.18 -10.28 -15.96
C ILE A 312 -10.00 -10.84 -16.76
N GLY A 313 -9.94 -10.44 -18.03
CA GLY A 313 -8.89 -10.81 -18.97
C GLY A 313 -7.54 -10.16 -18.66
N PRO A 314 -6.51 -10.46 -19.48
CA PRO A 314 -5.14 -10.01 -19.24
C PRO A 314 -4.99 -8.50 -19.46
N GLY A 315 -3.97 -7.91 -18.81
CA GLY A 315 -3.64 -6.50 -18.95
C GLY A 315 -4.60 -5.55 -18.24
N CYS A 316 -5.36 -6.04 -17.26
CA CYS A 316 -6.36 -5.25 -16.55
C CYS A 316 -5.84 -4.73 -15.21
N LEU A 317 -6.26 -3.52 -14.82
CA LEU A 317 -6.14 -3.00 -13.46
C LEU A 317 -7.52 -2.57 -12.97
N LEU A 318 -8.02 -3.21 -11.92
CA LEU A 318 -9.25 -2.81 -11.25
C LEU A 318 -8.91 -2.27 -9.87
N SER A 319 -9.36 -1.05 -9.56
CA SER A 319 -9.13 -0.44 -8.24
C SER A 319 -10.36 0.27 -7.68
N GLY A 320 -10.58 0.18 -6.37
CA GLY A 320 -11.60 0.98 -5.69
C GLY A 320 -13.05 0.66 -6.11
N LEU A 321 -13.35 -0.58 -6.50
CA LEU A 321 -14.70 -1.02 -6.87
C LEU A 321 -15.41 -1.70 -5.68
N THR A 322 -16.72 -1.51 -5.56
CA THR A 322 -17.52 -2.13 -4.48
C THR A 322 -18.44 -3.23 -5.00
N VAL A 323 -19.08 -3.97 -4.10
CA VAL A 323 -20.02 -5.04 -4.46
C VAL A 323 -21.10 -4.60 -5.46
N GLY A 324 -21.59 -3.36 -5.35
CA GLY A 324 -22.57 -2.78 -6.30
C GLY A 324 -22.07 -2.63 -7.74
N SER A 325 -20.74 -2.61 -7.95
CA SER A 325 -20.11 -2.58 -9.27
C SER A 325 -20.17 -3.93 -9.98
N SER A 326 -20.33 -5.03 -9.24
CA SER A 326 -20.23 -6.39 -9.77
C SER A 326 -21.27 -6.68 -10.84
N LEU A 327 -22.51 -6.22 -10.65
CA LEU A 327 -23.59 -6.45 -11.61
C LEU A 327 -23.29 -5.85 -12.98
N ALA A 328 -22.70 -4.65 -13.02
CA ALA A 328 -22.32 -3.99 -14.26
C ALA A 328 -21.15 -4.73 -14.96
N LEU A 329 -20.24 -5.33 -14.18
CA LEU A 329 -19.10 -6.09 -14.70
C LEU A 329 -19.47 -7.47 -15.26
N GLN A 330 -20.51 -8.13 -14.73
CA GLN A 330 -20.97 -9.44 -15.20
C GLN A 330 -21.30 -9.49 -16.70
N SER A 331 -21.65 -8.34 -17.28
CA SER A 331 -22.03 -8.22 -18.69
C SER A 331 -20.91 -7.66 -19.58
N CYS A 332 -19.69 -7.48 -19.06
CA CYS A 332 -18.61 -6.77 -19.73
C CYS A 332 -17.28 -7.52 -19.58
N PRO A 333 -16.81 -8.27 -20.60
CA PRO A 333 -15.47 -8.84 -20.58
C PRO A 333 -14.45 -7.70 -20.58
N LEU A 334 -13.54 -7.70 -19.60
CA LEU A 334 -12.49 -6.70 -19.49
C LEU A 334 -11.17 -7.24 -20.04
N ARG A 335 -10.49 -6.45 -20.88
CA ARG A 335 -9.16 -6.79 -21.40
C ARG A 335 -8.36 -5.52 -21.71
N ASP A 336 -7.09 -5.49 -21.30
CA ASP A 336 -6.18 -4.37 -21.56
C ASP A 336 -6.77 -3.01 -21.12
N VAL A 337 -7.49 -2.97 -19.98
CA VAL A 337 -8.15 -1.75 -19.46
C VAL A 337 -7.81 -1.47 -18.00
N VAL A 338 -7.81 -0.19 -17.65
CA VAL A 338 -7.72 0.30 -16.28
C VAL A 338 -9.09 0.84 -15.89
N LEU A 339 -9.67 0.29 -14.84
CA LEU A 339 -10.99 0.66 -14.33
C LEU A 339 -10.88 1.01 -12.84
N GLN A 340 -11.18 2.26 -12.51
CA GLN A 340 -10.99 2.77 -11.15
C GLN A 340 -12.26 3.45 -10.64
N GLY A 341 -12.57 3.23 -9.36
CA GLY A 341 -13.56 4.00 -8.62
C GLY A 341 -12.88 4.98 -7.67
N HIS A 342 -13.30 6.24 -7.73
CA HIS A 342 -12.69 7.35 -7.00
C HIS A 342 -13.69 7.97 -6.03
N HIS A 343 -13.21 8.28 -4.82
CA HIS A 343 -13.92 9.16 -3.90
C HIS A 343 -13.57 10.61 -4.21
N ILE A 344 -14.58 11.43 -4.50
CA ILE A 344 -14.38 12.86 -4.69
C ILE A 344 -15.27 13.67 -3.77
N ARG A 345 -14.87 14.91 -3.50
CA ARG A 345 -15.63 15.86 -2.71
C ARG A 345 -15.81 17.18 -3.46
N LEU A 346 -17.04 17.41 -3.93
CA LEU A 346 -17.43 18.66 -4.58
C LEU A 346 -17.98 19.61 -3.53
N ARG A 347 -17.11 20.48 -2.99
CA ARG A 347 -17.42 21.31 -1.81
C ARG A 347 -17.77 20.43 -0.59
N GLU A 348 -19.05 20.30 -0.26
CA GLU A 348 -19.55 19.47 0.85
C GLU A 348 -20.27 18.21 0.36
N LEU A 349 -20.32 17.97 -0.96
CA LEU A 349 -21.00 16.83 -1.54
C LEU A 349 -20.00 15.70 -1.82
N PRO A 350 -20.06 14.57 -1.08
CA PRO A 350 -19.30 13.38 -1.44
C PRO A 350 -19.92 12.72 -2.67
N CYS A 351 -19.10 12.43 -3.67
CA CYS A 351 -19.49 11.73 -4.88
C CYS A 351 -18.54 10.57 -5.15
N ARG A 352 -19.03 9.60 -5.92
CA ARG A 352 -18.21 8.53 -6.47
C ARG A 352 -18.15 8.69 -7.98
N VAL A 353 -16.94 8.64 -8.53
CA VAL A 353 -16.70 8.76 -9.97
C VAL A 353 -15.95 7.52 -10.43
N PHE A 354 -16.28 7.03 -11.62
CA PHE A 354 -15.55 5.92 -12.22
C PHE A 354 -14.77 6.43 -13.43
N THR A 355 -13.54 5.93 -13.58
CA THR A 355 -12.72 6.17 -14.77
C THR A 355 -12.44 4.84 -15.46
N LEU A 356 -12.36 4.91 -16.79
CA LEU A 356 -12.02 3.78 -17.64
C LEU A 356 -11.05 4.27 -18.71
N THR A 357 -9.87 3.65 -18.80
CA THR A 357 -8.87 3.91 -19.84
C THR A 357 -8.31 2.59 -20.38
N GLY A 358 -7.65 2.64 -21.54
CA GLY A 358 -6.88 1.54 -22.07
C GLY A 358 -5.52 1.43 -21.39
N ARG A 359 -4.98 0.22 -21.31
CA ARG A 359 -3.64 -0.08 -20.78
C ARG A 359 -2.52 0.61 -21.57
N LEU A 360 -2.74 0.85 -22.86
CA LEU A 360 -1.77 1.44 -23.79
C LEU A 360 -1.99 2.94 -24.01
N ASP A 361 -3.01 3.53 -23.40
CA ASP A 361 -3.29 4.96 -23.58
C ASP A 361 -2.25 5.81 -22.87
N ASP A 362 -1.80 6.86 -23.55
CA ASP A 362 -0.97 7.90 -22.96
C ASP A 362 -1.82 9.12 -22.57
N TRP A 363 -1.66 9.56 -21.32
CA TRP A 363 -2.48 10.63 -20.77
C TRP A 363 -2.23 11.99 -21.45
N GLN A 364 -1.01 12.25 -21.92
CA GLN A 364 -0.56 13.60 -22.28
C GLN A 364 -0.33 13.79 -23.78
N SER A 365 -0.15 12.70 -24.52
CA SER A 365 0.04 12.70 -25.96
C SER A 365 -1.13 13.39 -26.67
N PRO A 366 -0.87 14.20 -27.72
CA PRO A 366 -1.92 14.82 -28.49
C PRO A 366 -2.89 13.78 -29.06
N ALA A 367 -4.19 14.06 -29.01
CA ALA A 367 -5.25 13.15 -29.43
C ALA A 367 -5.15 12.70 -30.91
N GLU A 368 -4.47 13.47 -31.76
CA GLU A 368 -4.20 13.11 -33.17
C GLU A 368 -3.26 11.90 -33.31
N GLU A 369 -2.40 11.67 -32.31
CA GLU A 369 -1.37 10.61 -32.31
C GLU A 369 -1.61 9.56 -31.21
N ALA A 370 -2.54 9.82 -30.30
CA ALA A 370 -2.83 9.00 -29.13
C ALA A 370 -4.08 8.10 -29.33
N THR A 371 -4.32 7.27 -28.32
CA THR A 371 -5.48 6.38 -28.24
C THR A 371 -6.35 6.71 -27.03
N TYR A 372 -7.59 6.23 -27.07
CA TYR A 372 -8.44 6.06 -25.90
C TYR A 372 -9.10 4.68 -25.95
N LEU A 373 -9.03 3.92 -24.86
CA LEU A 373 -9.39 2.50 -24.79
C LEU A 373 -8.59 1.64 -25.79
N ASN A 374 -7.29 1.97 -25.95
CA ASN A 374 -6.37 1.31 -26.88
C ASN A 374 -6.74 1.45 -28.37
N VAL A 375 -7.69 2.31 -28.73
CA VAL A 375 -8.07 2.59 -30.12
C VAL A 375 -7.81 4.04 -30.48
N PRO A 376 -7.46 4.36 -31.74
CA PRO A 376 -7.31 5.75 -32.19
C PRO A 376 -8.58 6.56 -31.93
N TRP A 377 -8.43 7.83 -31.52
CA TRP A 377 -9.57 8.70 -31.21
C TRP A 377 -10.61 8.80 -32.33
N VAL A 378 -10.19 8.76 -33.59
CA VAL A 378 -11.10 8.79 -34.76
C VAL A 378 -12.02 7.57 -34.78
N GLU A 379 -11.49 6.38 -34.51
CA GLU A 379 -12.27 5.15 -34.40
C GLU A 379 -13.18 5.20 -33.16
N PHE A 380 -12.65 5.74 -32.05
CA PHE A 380 -13.40 5.94 -30.83
C PHE A 380 -14.61 6.89 -31.01
N PHE A 381 -14.50 7.92 -31.83
CA PHE A 381 -15.65 8.79 -32.15
C PHE A 381 -16.65 8.09 -33.07
N HIS A 382 -16.16 7.28 -34.01
CA HIS A 382 -17.01 6.59 -34.98
C HIS A 382 -17.96 5.59 -34.32
N TRP A 383 -17.45 4.72 -33.44
CA TRP A 383 -18.28 3.66 -32.83
C TRP A 383 -19.17 4.14 -31.66
N THR A 384 -18.82 5.23 -30.97
CA THR A 384 -19.59 5.75 -29.83
C THR A 384 -20.58 6.84 -30.25
N GLY A 385 -20.32 7.52 -31.37
CA GLY A 385 -21.07 8.71 -31.78
C GLY A 385 -20.73 9.97 -30.97
N ILE A 386 -19.73 9.91 -30.08
CA ILE A 386 -19.17 11.07 -29.38
C ILE A 386 -18.49 11.99 -30.41
N ARG A 387 -18.63 13.30 -30.22
CA ARG A 387 -17.99 14.32 -31.05
C ARG A 387 -16.87 14.98 -30.26
N GLU A 388 -15.90 15.52 -30.97
CA GLU A 388 -14.78 16.25 -30.36
C GLU A 388 -15.24 17.38 -29.42
N GLY A 389 -16.26 18.14 -29.84
CA GLY A 389 -16.86 19.20 -29.01
C GLY A 389 -17.67 18.73 -27.80
N ASP A 390 -17.92 17.42 -27.66
CA ASP A 390 -18.48 16.87 -26.42
C ASP A 390 -17.40 16.75 -25.33
N LEU A 391 -16.11 16.71 -25.70
CA LEU A 391 -14.98 16.43 -24.79
C LEU A 391 -14.14 17.66 -24.48
N TRP A 392 -13.89 18.49 -25.48
CA TRP A 392 -13.07 19.68 -25.35
C TRP A 392 -13.81 20.93 -25.79
N ASP A 393 -13.58 22.03 -25.07
CA ASP A 393 -14.10 23.33 -25.44
C ASP A 393 -13.52 23.78 -26.79
N ALA A 394 -14.28 24.57 -27.56
CA ALA A 394 -13.87 25.00 -28.90
C ALA A 394 -12.54 25.78 -28.91
N GLU A 395 -12.26 26.48 -27.81
CA GLU A 395 -11.05 27.28 -27.60
C GLU A 395 -9.80 26.43 -27.30
N THR A 396 -9.94 25.17 -26.89
CA THR A 396 -8.82 24.30 -26.58
C THR A 396 -8.03 23.99 -27.86
N PRO A 397 -6.75 24.39 -27.98
CA PRO A 397 -5.96 24.15 -29.19
C PRO A 397 -5.85 22.66 -29.49
N ARG A 398 -5.98 22.25 -30.77
CA ARG A 398 -5.92 20.83 -31.19
C ARG A 398 -4.71 20.07 -30.65
N ARG A 399 -3.53 20.69 -30.71
CA ARG A 399 -2.27 20.10 -30.22
C ARG A 399 -2.22 19.89 -28.70
N SER A 400 -3.11 20.54 -27.96
CA SER A 400 -3.22 20.39 -26.50
C SER A 400 -4.35 19.46 -26.06
N ARG A 401 -5.19 18.99 -26.99
CA ARG A 401 -6.25 18.02 -26.69
C ARG A 401 -5.60 16.67 -26.44
N CYS A 402 -5.82 16.09 -25.27
CA CYS A 402 -5.27 14.80 -24.87
C CYS A 402 -6.25 14.11 -23.91
N LEU A 403 -5.95 12.86 -23.54
CA LEU A 403 -6.80 12.10 -22.61
C LEU A 403 -6.93 12.80 -21.24
N LEU A 404 -5.85 13.40 -20.75
CA LEU A 404 -5.79 14.10 -19.46
C LEU A 404 -6.85 15.21 -19.33
N ASN A 405 -7.15 15.94 -20.41
CA ASN A 405 -8.10 17.06 -20.40
C ASN A 405 -9.41 16.80 -21.15
N ALA A 406 -9.67 15.55 -21.55
CA ALA A 406 -10.93 15.15 -22.18
C ALA A 406 -12.04 14.93 -21.13
N ARG A 407 -13.18 15.61 -21.26
CA ARG A 407 -14.33 15.47 -20.31
C ARG A 407 -15.11 14.17 -20.53
N LEU A 408 -14.48 13.06 -20.16
CA LEU A 408 -14.99 11.70 -20.37
C LEU A 408 -15.86 11.19 -19.22
N PHE A 409 -15.57 11.60 -17.98
CA PHE A 409 -16.04 10.89 -16.80
C PHE A 409 -17.29 11.56 -16.20
N PRO A 410 -18.45 10.88 -16.20
CA PRO A 410 -19.66 11.39 -15.58
C PRO A 410 -19.51 11.56 -14.07
N VAL A 411 -19.91 12.71 -13.55
CA VAL A 411 -19.78 13.07 -12.12
C VAL A 411 -21.13 13.29 -11.46
N LEU A 412 -22.03 14.01 -12.14
CA LEU A 412 -23.40 14.25 -11.68
C LEU A 412 -24.36 14.10 -12.85
N HIS A 413 -25.58 13.65 -12.58
CA HIS A 413 -26.66 13.64 -13.56
C HIS A 413 -27.97 14.04 -12.85
N ALA A 414 -28.84 14.76 -13.55
CA ALA A 414 -29.97 15.47 -12.93
C ALA A 414 -31.02 14.55 -12.31
N CYS A 415 -31.19 13.34 -12.85
CA CYS A 415 -32.25 12.41 -12.44
C CYS A 415 -31.74 11.20 -11.66
N GLU A 416 -30.49 10.80 -11.85
CA GLU A 416 -29.93 9.53 -11.38
C GLU A 416 -28.44 9.69 -11.12
N ALA A 417 -27.90 8.97 -10.13
CA ALA A 417 -26.46 8.99 -9.87
C ALA A 417 -25.70 8.23 -10.98
N PRO A 418 -24.59 8.76 -11.51
CA PRO A 418 -23.77 8.01 -12.44
C PRO A 418 -23.22 6.72 -11.83
N GLY A 419 -23.32 5.63 -12.59
CA GLY A 419 -22.86 4.30 -12.20
C GLY A 419 -21.68 3.82 -13.04
N LEU A 420 -21.22 2.60 -12.78
CA LEU A 420 -20.12 2.00 -13.53
C LEU A 420 -20.51 1.77 -15.00
N GLU A 421 -21.77 1.48 -15.28
CA GLU A 421 -22.29 1.32 -16.65
C GLU A 421 -22.14 2.58 -17.50
N ASP A 422 -22.05 3.76 -16.89
CA ASP A 422 -21.89 5.05 -17.60
C ASP A 422 -20.48 5.28 -18.14
N VAL A 423 -19.50 4.43 -17.76
CA VAL A 423 -18.18 4.36 -18.39
C VAL A 423 -17.96 3.06 -19.16
N LEU A 424 -18.55 1.93 -18.74
CA LEU A 424 -18.35 0.64 -19.42
C LEU A 424 -18.89 0.64 -20.86
N TRP A 425 -19.96 1.40 -21.15
CA TRP A 425 -20.52 1.49 -22.51
C TRP A 425 -19.53 2.07 -23.53
N LEU A 426 -18.51 2.82 -23.08
CA LEU A 426 -17.47 3.41 -23.95
C LEU A 426 -16.65 2.35 -24.68
N GLN A 427 -16.66 1.10 -24.22
CA GLN A 427 -16.01 -0.05 -24.87
C GLN A 427 -16.79 -0.59 -26.09
N GLY A 428 -17.94 -0.01 -26.44
CA GLY A 428 -18.70 -0.40 -27.65
C GLY A 428 -19.41 -1.76 -27.57
N LEU A 429 -19.54 -2.36 -26.38
CA LEU A 429 -20.00 -3.74 -26.19
C LEU A 429 -21.53 -3.95 -26.40
N ALA A 430 -22.34 -2.89 -26.47
CA ALA A 430 -23.80 -3.01 -26.60
C ALA A 430 -24.40 -2.09 -27.68
N ALA A 431 -24.34 -2.52 -28.94
CA ALA A 431 -24.86 -1.77 -30.09
C ALA A 431 -26.38 -1.45 -30.02
N VAL A 432 -27.16 -2.22 -29.25
CA VAL A 432 -28.63 -2.11 -29.21
C VAL A 432 -29.13 -0.91 -28.39
N ALA A 433 -28.33 -0.37 -27.48
CA ALA A 433 -28.68 0.77 -26.61
C ALA A 433 -27.69 1.95 -26.68
N ALA A 434 -26.80 1.97 -27.68
CA ALA A 434 -25.72 2.96 -27.79
C ALA A 434 -26.23 4.41 -27.86
N SER A 435 -27.38 4.64 -28.51
CA SER A 435 -27.97 5.99 -28.62
C SER A 435 -28.52 6.52 -27.30
N GLU A 436 -29.16 5.66 -26.49
CA GLU A 436 -29.68 6.01 -25.17
C GLU A 436 -28.52 6.27 -24.19
N ARG A 437 -27.50 5.40 -24.20
CA ARG A 437 -26.30 5.57 -23.37
C ARG A 437 -25.54 6.84 -23.73
N LEU A 438 -25.37 7.14 -25.02
CA LEU A 438 -24.76 8.40 -25.48
C LEU A 438 -25.57 9.62 -25.04
N ALA A 439 -26.90 9.57 -25.14
CA ALA A 439 -27.77 10.67 -24.72
C ALA A 439 -27.66 10.93 -23.21
N ARG A 440 -27.69 9.87 -22.40
CA ARG A 440 -27.47 9.93 -20.94
C ARG A 440 -26.09 10.48 -20.61
N TRP A 441 -25.04 9.97 -21.25
CA TRP A 441 -23.67 10.42 -21.03
C TRP A 441 -23.50 11.91 -21.40
N ARG A 442 -24.11 12.38 -22.49
CA ARG A 442 -24.13 13.81 -22.85
C ARG A 442 -24.90 14.67 -21.84
N ALA A 443 -25.97 14.14 -21.26
CA ALA A 443 -26.79 14.82 -20.26
C ALA A 443 -26.12 14.88 -18.88
N ALA A 444 -25.14 14.02 -18.61
CA ALA A 444 -24.35 14.06 -17.38
C ALA A 444 -23.37 15.24 -17.39
N TRP A 445 -23.19 15.86 -16.23
CA TRP A 445 -22.05 16.73 -15.99
C TRP A 445 -20.79 15.88 -15.89
N ARG A 446 -19.84 16.14 -16.78
CA ARG A 446 -18.63 15.35 -16.97
C ARG A 446 -17.40 16.18 -16.67
N MET A 447 -16.36 15.51 -16.19
CA MET A 447 -15.06 16.10 -15.92
C MET A 447 -13.97 15.28 -16.59
N SER A 448 -12.87 15.94 -16.91
CA SER A 448 -11.61 15.31 -17.30
C SER A 448 -10.85 14.84 -16.07
N TRP A 449 -9.84 13.96 -16.26
CA TRP A 449 -8.97 13.56 -15.15
C TRP A 449 -8.26 14.76 -14.53
N GLN A 450 -7.78 15.70 -15.35
CA GLN A 450 -7.15 16.94 -14.88
C GLN A 450 -8.08 17.77 -13.98
N GLU A 451 -9.37 17.84 -14.34
CA GLU A 451 -10.37 18.57 -13.54
C GLU A 451 -10.76 17.80 -12.27
N LEU A 452 -10.67 16.47 -12.25
CA LEU A 452 -11.00 15.62 -11.09
C LEU A 452 -9.95 15.68 -9.98
N LEU A 453 -8.65 15.77 -10.33
CA LEU A 453 -7.53 15.71 -9.38
C LEU A 453 -7.69 16.59 -8.13
N PRO A 454 -8.11 17.87 -8.21
CA PRO A 454 -8.26 18.73 -7.04
C PRO A 454 -9.40 18.33 -6.09
N PHE A 455 -10.31 17.45 -6.55
CA PHE A 455 -11.48 17.02 -5.79
C PHE A 455 -11.33 15.62 -5.20
N LEU A 456 -10.22 14.90 -5.45
CA LEU A 456 -9.99 13.59 -4.85
C LEU A 456 -10.03 13.67 -3.32
N ASP A 457 -10.90 12.87 -2.71
CA ASP A 457 -11.04 12.77 -1.26
C ASP A 457 -10.12 11.65 -0.73
N LYS A 458 -8.84 12.00 -0.57
CA LYS A 458 -7.79 11.07 -0.11
C LYS A 458 -8.10 10.48 1.27
N ALA A 459 -8.78 11.24 2.14
CA ALA A 459 -9.17 10.76 3.46
C ALA A 459 -10.24 9.66 3.35
N ALA A 460 -11.31 9.91 2.56
CA ALA A 460 -12.33 8.91 2.30
C ALA A 460 -11.77 7.66 1.63
N GLU A 461 -10.81 7.83 0.71
CA GLU A 461 -10.14 6.73 0.04
C GLU A 461 -9.32 5.86 1.02
N LEU A 462 -8.49 6.47 1.87
CA LEU A 462 -7.73 5.72 2.89
C LEU A 462 -8.64 5.03 3.91
N ASP A 463 -9.73 5.68 4.32
CA ASP A 463 -10.73 5.10 5.23
C ASP A 463 -11.45 3.91 4.59
N ALA A 464 -11.79 3.99 3.29
CA ALA A 464 -12.39 2.88 2.55
C ALA A 464 -11.42 1.69 2.44
N ARG A 465 -10.14 1.94 2.14
CA ARG A 465 -9.09 0.90 2.10
C ARG A 465 -8.92 0.23 3.46
N ARG A 466 -8.92 1.00 4.56
CA ARG A 466 -8.84 0.50 5.94
C ARG A 466 -10.06 -0.37 6.28
N ALA A 467 -11.27 0.10 5.96
CA ALA A 467 -12.49 -0.65 6.21
C ALA A 467 -12.51 -2.00 5.46
N LEU A 468 -12.10 -2.01 4.19
CA LEU A 468 -12.00 -3.23 3.40
C LEU A 468 -10.93 -4.20 3.94
N PHE A 469 -9.79 -3.68 4.40
CA PHE A 469 -8.73 -4.49 5.02
C PHE A 469 -9.23 -5.23 6.26
N PHE A 470 -10.02 -4.59 7.11
CA PHE A 470 -10.60 -5.28 8.27
C PHE A 470 -11.77 -6.18 7.90
N LEU A 471 -12.56 -5.83 6.88
CA LEU A 471 -13.63 -6.70 6.38
C LEU A 471 -13.07 -8.03 5.87
N GLN A 472 -12.05 -8.01 5.00
CA GLN A 472 -11.37 -9.25 4.58
C GLN A 472 -10.66 -9.93 5.77
N GLY A 473 -10.18 -9.16 6.76
CA GLY A 473 -9.63 -9.67 8.00
C GLY A 473 -10.64 -10.51 8.80
N GLN A 474 -11.92 -10.14 8.81
CA GLN A 474 -12.98 -10.95 9.42
C GLN A 474 -13.13 -12.31 8.69
N HIS A 475 -13.07 -12.32 7.36
CA HIS A 475 -13.05 -13.57 6.59
C HIS A 475 -11.78 -14.40 6.86
N LYS A 476 -10.62 -13.76 7.04
CA LYS A 476 -9.39 -14.44 7.47
C LYS A 476 -9.57 -15.12 8.83
N VAL A 477 -10.19 -14.46 9.82
CA VAL A 477 -10.52 -15.05 11.12
C VAL A 477 -11.38 -16.31 10.95
N GLN A 478 -12.46 -16.22 10.18
CA GLN A 478 -13.34 -17.36 9.89
C GLN A 478 -12.57 -18.50 9.22
N ARG A 479 -11.82 -18.21 8.16
CA ARG A 479 -11.03 -19.19 7.40
C ARG A 479 -10.00 -19.91 8.28
N VAL A 480 -9.26 -19.16 9.10
CA VAL A 480 -8.21 -19.71 9.97
C VAL A 480 -8.83 -20.64 11.03
N LEU A 481 -9.91 -20.21 11.68
CA LEU A 481 -10.54 -20.96 12.77
C LEU A 481 -11.34 -22.17 12.26
N LEU A 482 -12.25 -21.95 11.30
CA LEU A 482 -13.07 -23.03 10.73
C LEU A 482 -12.23 -24.04 9.94
N GLY A 483 -11.19 -23.56 9.26
CA GLY A 483 -10.22 -24.41 8.53
C GLY A 483 -9.14 -25.04 9.42
N ARG A 484 -9.15 -24.78 10.74
CA ARG A 484 -8.14 -25.28 11.70
C ARG A 484 -6.70 -24.99 11.28
N GLN A 485 -6.46 -23.85 10.63
CA GLN A 485 -5.14 -23.46 10.12
C GLN A 485 -4.21 -23.08 11.27
N ASP A 486 -2.96 -23.52 11.25
CA ASP A 486 -1.95 -23.11 12.23
C ASP A 486 -1.37 -21.74 11.85
N SER A 487 -2.09 -20.69 12.20
CA SER A 487 -1.72 -19.30 11.89
C SER A 487 -2.17 -18.40 13.02
N SER A 488 -1.29 -17.49 13.44
CA SER A 488 -1.60 -16.54 14.50
C SER A 488 -2.55 -15.44 14.00
N LEU A 489 -3.61 -15.18 14.76
CA LEU A 489 -4.51 -14.05 14.54
C LEU A 489 -4.11 -12.81 15.38
N LEU A 490 -3.04 -12.92 16.18
CA LEU A 490 -2.57 -11.85 17.06
C LEU A 490 -2.10 -10.60 16.28
N PRO A 491 -1.35 -10.71 15.16
CA PRO A 491 -0.97 -9.52 14.38
C PRO A 491 -2.19 -8.74 13.86
N LEU A 492 -3.19 -9.43 13.31
CA LEU A 492 -4.46 -8.82 12.88
C LEU A 492 -5.21 -8.20 14.06
N THR A 493 -5.23 -8.89 15.21
CA THR A 493 -5.87 -8.42 16.44
C THR A 493 -5.26 -7.12 16.94
N ARG A 494 -3.92 -7.02 16.95
CA ARG A 494 -3.20 -5.80 17.35
C ARG A 494 -3.57 -4.63 16.43
N SER A 495 -3.60 -4.85 15.12
CA SER A 495 -4.01 -3.83 14.15
C SER A 495 -5.47 -3.41 14.34
N ALA A 496 -6.38 -4.37 14.50
CA ALA A 496 -7.80 -4.09 14.70
C ALA A 496 -8.06 -3.30 16.00
N VAL A 497 -7.34 -3.61 17.08
CA VAL A 497 -7.45 -2.83 18.32
C VAL A 497 -6.86 -1.44 18.16
N HIS A 498 -5.73 -1.30 17.48
CA HIS A 498 -5.08 -0.01 17.25
C HIS A 498 -5.98 0.92 16.42
N GLU A 499 -6.59 0.39 15.34
CA GLU A 499 -7.41 1.12 14.37
C GLU A 499 -8.89 1.23 14.76
N GLY A 500 -9.31 0.63 15.89
CA GLY A 500 -10.69 0.72 16.37
C GLY A 500 -11.69 -0.30 15.80
N TYR A 501 -11.23 -1.34 15.10
CA TYR A 501 -12.03 -2.42 14.51
C TYR A 501 -12.22 -3.65 15.42
N HIS A 502 -11.84 -3.55 16.70
CA HIS A 502 -11.92 -4.64 17.66
C HIS A 502 -13.35 -5.18 17.86
N GLU A 503 -14.38 -4.33 17.81
CA GLU A 503 -15.78 -4.80 17.94
C GLU A 503 -16.19 -5.74 16.80
N ALA A 504 -15.79 -5.41 15.56
CA ALA A 504 -16.06 -6.25 14.39
C ALA A 504 -15.35 -7.60 14.49
N VAL A 505 -14.09 -7.61 14.95
CA VAL A 505 -13.33 -8.84 15.19
C VAL A 505 -13.94 -9.68 16.32
N LEU A 506 -14.32 -9.06 17.44
CA LEU A 506 -15.01 -9.74 18.55
C LEU A 506 -16.32 -10.38 18.09
N GLY A 507 -17.13 -9.65 17.31
CA GLY A 507 -18.37 -10.18 16.74
C GLY A 507 -18.12 -11.41 15.86
N THR A 508 -17.14 -11.34 14.95
CA THR A 508 -16.76 -12.48 14.11
C THR A 508 -16.28 -13.68 14.93
N LEU A 509 -15.52 -13.46 15.99
CA LEU A 509 -15.07 -14.54 16.89
C LEU A 509 -16.23 -15.16 17.68
N ASP A 510 -17.18 -14.35 18.15
CA ASP A 510 -18.39 -14.84 18.81
C ASP A 510 -19.25 -15.67 17.84
N ASP A 511 -19.38 -15.24 16.58
CA ASP A 511 -20.10 -15.97 15.54
C ASP A 511 -19.44 -17.31 15.22
N VAL A 512 -18.11 -17.33 15.03
CA VAL A 512 -17.36 -18.58 14.81
C VAL A 512 -17.49 -19.51 16.00
N ALA A 513 -17.31 -19.01 17.23
CA ALA A 513 -17.38 -19.82 18.44
C ALA A 513 -18.78 -20.42 18.65
N SER A 514 -19.83 -19.68 18.30
CA SER A 514 -21.21 -20.12 18.49
C SER A 514 -21.73 -21.02 17.36
N ALA A 515 -21.23 -20.86 16.13
CA ALA A 515 -21.70 -21.60 14.96
C ALA A 515 -20.90 -22.87 14.64
N ALA A 516 -19.66 -23.01 15.12
CA ALA A 516 -18.77 -24.10 14.70
C ALA A 516 -19.25 -25.51 15.06
N GLY A 517 -20.04 -25.67 16.14
CA GLY A 517 -20.49 -26.97 16.66
C GLY A 517 -19.37 -27.87 17.23
N ASP A 518 -18.10 -27.55 16.95
CA ASP A 518 -16.90 -28.24 17.43
C ASP A 518 -16.27 -27.49 18.62
N ALA A 519 -16.04 -28.21 19.72
CA ALA A 519 -15.49 -27.64 20.94
C ALA A 519 -14.06 -27.10 20.78
N GLY A 520 -13.24 -27.67 19.89
CA GLY A 520 -11.88 -27.21 19.64
C GLY A 520 -11.83 -25.89 18.89
N ILE A 521 -12.68 -25.73 17.86
CA ILE A 521 -12.83 -24.46 17.13
C ILE A 521 -13.35 -23.38 18.07
N ALA A 522 -14.40 -23.69 18.84
CA ALA A 522 -14.97 -22.76 19.81
C ALA A 522 -13.96 -22.38 20.90
N ALA A 523 -13.20 -23.33 21.44
CA ALA A 523 -12.12 -23.07 22.40
C ALA A 523 -11.09 -22.08 21.83
N ARG A 524 -10.58 -22.34 20.63
CA ARG A 524 -9.59 -21.46 19.98
C ARG A 524 -10.15 -20.06 19.70
N ALA A 525 -11.42 -19.95 19.31
CA ALA A 525 -12.07 -18.67 19.11
C ALA A 525 -12.18 -17.87 20.43
N LEU A 526 -12.51 -18.54 21.55
CA LEU A 526 -12.53 -17.92 22.88
C LEU A 526 -11.13 -17.46 23.32
N ALA A 527 -10.08 -18.23 23.02
CA ALA A 527 -8.68 -17.85 23.25
C ALA A 527 -8.33 -16.56 22.49
N CYS A 528 -8.70 -16.48 21.21
CA CYS A 528 -8.52 -15.27 20.40
C CYS A 528 -9.31 -14.07 20.94
N ILE A 529 -10.52 -14.26 21.49
CA ILE A 529 -11.26 -13.17 22.15
C ILE A 529 -10.48 -12.66 23.36
N ALA A 530 -9.90 -13.55 24.15
CA ALA A 530 -9.05 -13.17 25.27
C ALA A 530 -7.80 -12.40 24.82
N ASP A 531 -7.23 -12.72 23.66
CA ASP A 531 -6.15 -11.94 23.04
C ASP A 531 -6.59 -10.54 22.61
N VAL A 532 -7.78 -10.41 21.99
CA VAL A 532 -8.35 -9.10 21.65
C VAL A 532 -8.50 -8.23 22.91
N LEU A 533 -9.09 -8.80 23.96
CA LEU A 533 -9.26 -8.10 25.25
C LEU A 533 -7.91 -7.73 25.89
N GLY A 534 -6.90 -8.61 25.78
CA GLY A 534 -5.53 -8.33 26.23
C GLY A 534 -4.89 -7.19 25.45
N CYS A 535 -5.02 -7.17 24.12
CA CYS A 535 -4.54 -6.08 23.27
C CYS A 535 -5.25 -4.76 23.60
N MET A 536 -6.57 -4.77 23.84
CA MET A 536 -7.33 -3.59 24.25
C MET A 536 -6.84 -2.99 25.57
N ALA A 537 -6.30 -3.83 26.47
CA ALA A 537 -5.74 -3.37 27.73
C ALA A 537 -4.36 -2.70 27.58
N ARG A 538 -3.71 -2.76 26.41
CA ARG A 538 -2.44 -2.07 26.08
C ARG A 538 -1.31 -2.28 27.11
N GLY A 539 -1.24 -3.49 27.69
CA GLY A 539 -0.24 -3.83 28.72
C GLY A 539 -0.58 -3.36 30.13
N GLU A 540 -1.72 -2.72 30.33
CA GLU A 540 -2.25 -2.31 31.64
C GLU A 540 -3.22 -3.36 32.21
N GLY A 541 -3.61 -3.23 33.49
CA GLY A 541 -4.63 -4.08 34.10
C GLY A 541 -4.13 -5.33 34.85
N GLY A 542 -2.82 -5.55 34.87
CA GLY A 542 -2.15 -6.60 35.65
C GLY A 542 -2.02 -7.93 34.93
N LEU A 543 -1.63 -8.98 35.66
CA LEU A 543 -1.38 -10.30 35.08
C LEU A 543 -2.64 -10.94 34.50
N ARG A 544 -2.53 -11.61 33.36
CA ARG A 544 -3.61 -12.44 32.81
C ARG A 544 -3.74 -13.78 33.56
N SER A 545 -2.88 -14.07 34.53
CA SER A 545 -3.03 -15.23 35.43
C SER A 545 -3.94 -14.92 36.62
N GLY A 546 -4.92 -15.79 36.89
CA GLY A 546 -5.81 -15.66 38.06
C GLY A 546 -7.10 -16.48 37.95
N PRO A 547 -7.89 -16.59 39.04
CA PRO A 547 -9.09 -17.40 39.06
C PRO A 547 -10.20 -16.83 38.18
N ALA A 548 -10.80 -17.69 37.35
CA ALA A 548 -11.93 -17.37 36.48
C ALA A 548 -13.28 -17.77 37.12
N ALA A 549 -13.56 -17.37 38.37
CA ALA A 549 -14.71 -17.86 39.16
C ALA A 549 -15.72 -16.78 39.57
N ASN A 550 -15.83 -15.68 38.81
CA ASN A 550 -16.81 -14.65 39.10
C ASN A 550 -18.24 -15.18 38.82
N ARG A 551 -19.14 -15.00 39.80
CA ARG A 551 -20.54 -15.42 39.73
C ARG A 551 -21.30 -14.82 38.54
N GLU A 552 -20.91 -13.63 38.08
CA GLU A 552 -21.53 -12.98 36.93
C GLU A 552 -21.35 -13.80 35.63
N TRP A 553 -20.25 -14.57 35.53
CA TRP A 553 -19.93 -15.42 34.39
C TRP A 553 -20.47 -16.85 34.53
N ALA A 554 -21.01 -17.22 35.70
CA ALA A 554 -21.41 -18.59 36.03
C ALA A 554 -22.53 -19.12 35.11
N LEU A 555 -23.46 -18.27 34.67
CA LEU A 555 -24.50 -18.66 33.72
C LEU A 555 -23.90 -19.15 32.40
N ALA A 556 -22.88 -18.44 31.90
CA ALA A 556 -22.22 -18.80 30.65
C ALA A 556 -21.46 -20.12 30.79
N PHE A 557 -20.70 -20.28 31.89
CA PHE A 557 -20.00 -21.53 32.17
C PHE A 557 -20.94 -22.72 32.32
N GLY A 558 -22.06 -22.57 33.04
CA GLY A 558 -23.04 -23.65 33.20
C GLY A 558 -23.62 -24.13 31.86
N ARG A 559 -23.83 -23.21 30.90
CA ARG A 559 -24.27 -23.57 29.54
C ARG A 559 -23.20 -24.32 28.76
N LEU A 560 -21.95 -23.85 28.83
CA LEU A 560 -20.82 -24.55 28.20
C LEU A 560 -20.68 -25.96 28.79
N GLU A 561 -20.76 -26.11 30.11
CA GLU A 561 -20.68 -27.40 30.80
C GLU A 561 -21.79 -28.38 30.39
N SER A 562 -23.01 -27.88 30.14
CA SER A 562 -24.13 -28.69 29.64
C SER A 562 -24.04 -29.01 28.14
N GLY A 563 -23.01 -28.52 27.43
CA GLY A 563 -22.82 -28.72 26.00
C GLY A 563 -23.56 -27.73 25.10
N ASP A 564 -24.22 -26.70 25.66
CA ASP A 564 -24.83 -25.61 24.90
C ASP A 564 -23.76 -24.55 24.60
N ILE A 565 -22.88 -24.87 23.64
CA ILE A 565 -21.76 -23.99 23.23
C ILE A 565 -22.31 -22.63 22.77
N ALA A 566 -23.28 -22.65 21.84
CA ALA A 566 -23.81 -21.43 21.25
C ALA A 566 -24.48 -20.52 22.30
N GLY A 567 -25.27 -21.09 23.20
CA GLY A 567 -25.89 -20.33 24.29
C GLY A 567 -24.90 -19.87 25.36
N GLY A 568 -23.82 -20.62 25.59
CA GLY A 568 -22.72 -20.22 26.46
C GLY A 568 -21.93 -19.04 25.90
N VAL A 569 -21.52 -19.09 24.63
CA VAL A 569 -20.83 -17.99 23.93
C VAL A 569 -21.65 -16.71 23.94
N ARG A 570 -22.95 -16.78 23.62
CA ARG A 570 -23.84 -15.61 23.69
C ARG A 570 -23.92 -15.00 25.09
N ALA A 571 -23.92 -15.84 26.13
CA ALA A 571 -23.91 -15.37 27.51
C ALA A 571 -22.56 -14.74 27.90
N LEU A 572 -21.42 -15.28 27.43
CA LEU A 572 -20.10 -14.65 27.59
C LEU A 572 -20.07 -13.27 26.93
N ALA A 573 -20.51 -13.15 25.68
CA ALA A 573 -20.50 -11.90 24.93
C ALA A 573 -21.39 -10.82 25.59
N ALA A 574 -22.57 -11.20 26.09
CA ALA A 574 -23.45 -10.30 26.82
C ALA A 574 -22.84 -9.82 28.14
N GLU A 575 -22.16 -10.70 28.87
CA GLU A 575 -21.48 -10.34 30.12
C GLU A 575 -20.27 -9.45 29.85
N ARG A 576 -19.45 -9.79 28.84
CA ARG A 576 -18.24 -9.05 28.41
C ARG A 576 -18.47 -7.54 28.28
N GLN A 577 -19.63 -7.12 27.76
CA GLN A 577 -19.96 -5.69 27.57
C GLN A 577 -19.87 -4.86 28.87
N LYS A 578 -20.11 -5.48 30.03
CA LYS A 578 -20.02 -4.81 31.34
C LYS A 578 -18.57 -4.60 31.81
N TRP A 579 -17.60 -5.20 31.11
CA TRP A 579 -16.19 -5.25 31.50
C TRP A 579 -15.27 -4.47 30.55
N MET A 580 -15.81 -3.79 29.54
CA MET A 580 -15.02 -3.12 28.49
C MET A 580 -14.47 -1.74 28.88
N SER A 581 -14.83 -1.21 30.05
CA SER A 581 -14.64 0.22 30.37
C SER A 581 -13.24 0.62 30.84
N ARG A 582 -12.41 -0.32 31.31
CA ARG A 582 -11.04 -0.03 31.77
C ARG A 582 -10.12 -1.25 31.65
N PRO A 583 -8.80 -1.06 31.51
CA PRO A 583 -7.84 -2.15 31.30
C PRO A 583 -7.91 -3.28 32.34
N ALA A 584 -8.09 -2.96 33.62
CA ALA A 584 -8.21 -3.97 34.67
C ALA A 584 -9.45 -4.88 34.51
N LEU A 585 -10.54 -4.37 33.92
CA LEU A 585 -11.72 -5.18 33.64
C LEU A 585 -11.55 -5.99 32.35
N LEU A 586 -10.91 -5.42 31.33
CA LEU A 586 -10.55 -6.12 30.09
C LEU A 586 -9.67 -7.35 30.37
N VAL A 587 -8.61 -7.19 31.16
CA VAL A 587 -7.74 -8.31 31.57
C VAL A 587 -8.51 -9.36 32.35
N ARG A 588 -9.44 -8.97 33.24
CA ARG A 588 -10.27 -9.93 33.99
C ARG A 588 -11.27 -10.65 33.10
N ALA A 589 -11.88 -9.96 32.13
CA ALA A 589 -12.75 -10.58 31.14
C ALA A 589 -11.97 -11.59 30.29
N ALA A 590 -10.76 -11.24 29.84
CA ALA A 590 -9.88 -12.16 29.11
C ALA A 590 -9.66 -13.48 29.89
N ARG A 591 -9.42 -13.40 31.21
CA ARG A 591 -9.31 -14.60 32.08
C ARG A 591 -10.57 -15.46 32.10
N HIS A 592 -11.75 -14.84 32.06
CA HIS A 592 -13.01 -15.59 32.01
C HIS A 592 -13.22 -16.28 30.66
N TYR A 593 -12.75 -15.68 29.56
CA TYR A 593 -12.72 -16.33 28.25
C TYR A 593 -11.75 -17.51 28.22
N GLU A 594 -10.55 -17.40 28.82
CA GLU A 594 -9.65 -18.54 29.00
C GLU A 594 -10.28 -19.63 29.89
N GLY A 595 -10.98 -19.25 30.95
CA GLY A 595 -11.74 -20.20 31.77
C GLY A 595 -12.81 -20.96 30.97
N ALA A 596 -13.53 -20.26 30.10
CA ALA A 596 -14.50 -20.86 29.19
C ALA A 596 -13.86 -21.79 28.16
N GLU A 597 -12.73 -21.37 27.57
CA GLU A 597 -11.91 -22.21 26.68
C GLU A 597 -11.51 -23.51 27.38
N GLN A 598 -11.04 -23.46 28.63
CA GLN A 598 -10.65 -24.66 29.39
C GLN A 598 -11.82 -25.62 29.63
N ILE A 599 -13.06 -25.14 29.75
CA ILE A 599 -14.26 -26.00 29.81
C ILE A 599 -14.41 -26.79 28.51
N LEU A 600 -14.26 -26.12 27.36
CA LEU A 600 -14.40 -26.72 26.04
C LEU A 600 -13.24 -27.68 25.73
N ILE A 601 -12.00 -27.32 26.07
CA ILE A 601 -10.83 -28.22 25.96
C ILE A 601 -11.08 -29.46 26.80
N ARG A 602 -11.55 -29.32 28.06
CA ARG A 602 -11.88 -30.46 28.91
C ARG A 602 -12.93 -31.37 28.27
N GLN A 603 -13.99 -30.83 27.69
CA GLN A 603 -15.00 -31.63 26.99
C GLN A 603 -14.42 -32.35 25.77
N ALA A 604 -13.59 -31.67 24.98
CA ALA A 604 -12.89 -32.29 23.85
C ALA A 604 -11.99 -33.44 24.31
N VAL A 605 -11.23 -33.26 25.41
CA VAL A 605 -10.39 -34.32 26.00
C VAL A 605 -11.25 -35.46 26.54
N MET A 606 -12.33 -35.17 27.28
CA MET A 606 -13.22 -36.19 27.84
C MET A 606 -13.95 -37.01 26.76
N SER A 607 -14.04 -36.52 25.52
CA SER A 607 -14.51 -37.34 24.39
C SER A 607 -13.65 -38.59 24.20
N SER A 608 -12.38 -38.58 24.63
CA SER A 608 -11.51 -39.76 24.55
C SER A 608 -11.99 -40.91 25.44
N CYS A 609 -12.81 -40.64 26.47
CA CYS A 609 -13.38 -41.68 27.32
C CYS A 609 -14.27 -42.66 26.55
N GLN A 610 -14.79 -42.28 25.38
CA GLN A 610 -15.53 -43.22 24.50
C GLN A 610 -14.64 -44.35 23.96
N PHE A 611 -13.32 -44.14 23.94
CA PHE A 611 -12.33 -45.15 23.54
C PHE A 611 -11.75 -45.91 24.75
N VAL A 612 -12.21 -45.58 25.96
CA VAL A 612 -11.78 -46.23 27.21
C VAL A 612 -12.87 -47.22 27.63
N THR A 613 -12.57 -48.51 27.52
CA THR A 613 -13.42 -49.57 28.06
C THR A 613 -13.07 -49.80 29.52
N VAL A 614 -14.05 -49.68 30.40
CA VAL A 614 -13.91 -50.05 31.82
C VAL A 614 -14.69 -51.33 32.06
N GLU A 615 -14.02 -52.37 32.55
CA GLU A 615 -14.63 -53.63 32.94
C GLU A 615 -14.47 -53.88 34.44
N GLN A 616 -15.49 -54.48 35.05
CA GLN A 616 -15.35 -54.99 36.42
C GLN A 616 -14.57 -56.30 36.38
N VAL A 617 -13.43 -56.31 37.07
CA VAL A 617 -12.59 -57.49 37.26
C VAL A 617 -12.49 -57.83 38.74
N GLU A 618 -12.44 -59.13 39.06
CA GLU A 618 -12.19 -59.58 40.43
C GLU A 618 -10.82 -59.08 40.90
N LEU A 619 -10.76 -58.68 42.17
CA LEU A 619 -9.51 -58.21 42.76
C LEU A 619 -8.48 -59.35 42.75
N PRO A 620 -7.26 -59.10 42.25
CA PRO A 620 -6.24 -60.14 42.22
C PRO A 620 -5.92 -60.62 43.64
N PRO A 621 -5.64 -61.93 43.83
CA PRO A 621 -5.42 -62.49 45.16
C PRO A 621 -4.21 -61.85 45.85
N LEU A 622 -4.25 -61.79 47.18
CA LEU A 622 -3.15 -61.29 48.00
C LEU A 622 -1.83 -62.01 47.65
N GLY A 623 -0.78 -61.23 47.34
CA GLY A 623 0.53 -61.75 46.95
C GLY A 623 0.80 -61.89 45.45
N HIS A 624 -0.14 -61.48 44.57
CA HIS A 624 0.06 -61.49 43.12
C HIS A 624 0.53 -60.13 42.59
N TRP A 625 1.43 -60.16 41.62
CA TRP A 625 1.86 -58.96 40.88
C TRP A 625 0.89 -58.65 39.76
N VAL A 626 0.53 -57.37 39.64
CA VAL A 626 -0.32 -56.84 38.56
C VAL A 626 0.54 -55.91 37.71
N GLN A 627 0.47 -56.08 36.39
CA GLN A 627 1.10 -55.17 35.44
C GLN A 627 0.04 -54.26 34.84
N ALA A 628 0.22 -52.95 34.99
CA ALA A 628 -0.61 -51.94 34.33
C ALA A 628 0.20 -51.26 33.24
N ALA A 629 -0.40 -51.06 32.07
CA ALA A 629 0.14 -50.23 31.01
C ALA A 629 -0.82 -49.05 30.81
N CYS A 630 -0.29 -47.83 30.83
CA CYS A 630 -1.06 -46.62 30.60
C CYS A 630 -0.36 -45.77 29.53
N PRO A 631 -1.06 -45.27 28.51
CA PRO A 631 -0.49 -44.28 27.61
C PRO A 631 -0.16 -42.99 28.37
N ALA A 632 0.98 -42.38 28.04
CA ALA A 632 1.33 -41.05 28.57
C ALA A 632 0.62 -39.97 27.75
N ARG A 633 -0.05 -39.03 28.44
CA ARG A 633 -0.48 -37.76 27.82
C ARG A 633 0.76 -36.95 27.47
N LEU A 634 0.80 -36.42 26.25
CA LEU A 634 1.72 -35.37 25.85
C LEU A 634 0.91 -34.08 25.68
N ASP A 635 1.21 -33.05 26.46
CA ASP A 635 0.63 -31.72 26.26
C ASP A 635 1.60 -30.88 25.43
N LEU A 636 1.25 -30.65 24.17
CA LEU A 636 2.11 -29.94 23.22
C LEU A 636 1.96 -28.42 23.32
N SER A 637 0.95 -27.92 24.05
CA SER A 637 0.62 -26.49 24.14
C SER A 637 0.63 -25.94 25.57
N GLY A 638 0.97 -26.76 26.57
CA GLY A 638 0.85 -26.44 28.00
C GLY A 638 2.16 -26.26 28.77
N GLU A 639 3.34 -26.38 28.15
CA GLU A 639 4.62 -26.21 28.84
C GLU A 639 5.28 -24.86 28.50
N CYS A 640 5.30 -23.97 29.49
CA CYS A 640 6.21 -22.83 29.68
C CYS A 640 7.05 -22.40 28.46
N THR A 641 6.65 -21.32 27.79
CA THR A 641 7.65 -20.41 27.19
C THR A 641 8.16 -19.50 28.32
N PRO A 642 9.44 -19.59 28.72
CA PRO A 642 10.07 -18.53 29.53
C PRO A 642 10.15 -17.23 28.70
N PRO A 643 10.25 -16.07 29.35
CA PRO A 643 10.16 -14.74 28.72
C PRO A 643 11.22 -14.47 27.66
#